data_AF-Q5ABB0-F1
#
_entry.id   AF-Q5ABB0-F1
#
_cell.length_a   1.000
_cell.length_b   1.000
_cell.length_c   1.000
_cell.angle_alpha   90.00
_cell.angle_beta   90.00
_cell.angle_gamma   90.00
#
_symmetry.space_group_name_H-M   'P 1'
#
loop_
_entity.id
_entity.type
_entity.pdbx_description
1 polymer ?
#
loop_
_entity_poly.entity_id
_entity_poly.type
_entity_poly.pdbx_seq_one_letter_code
_entity_poly.pdbx_strand_id
1 'polypeptide(L)'
;MSNVGLQVRQAVPSIDPIVAEYAVGYIQHVSNSTEDSVLAQQVDIPQEMEFINDLLVQAGGSLEKVEALTQGLKKQLSDKLNENMEKLALTGDTSKRLLDINVLQNNTKRDINSSLALLNSGNDIAHTGRQMESRVDKKKLEKQERKIAKKVAKRNNKFVKYEASKLLNEKKEEDYDSFFLEINPMEFGSSAGKSKDIKIDTFDLYVGDGQRILSEASLTLAYGRRYGLVGQNGIGKSTLLRALSRRELNIPKHISILHVEQEIRGDDTPALQSVLDADVWRKSLLQEEQKINERIAEIEKLRSEFDEESLEVKKLDNERDDLESHLQEVSDKLYEMESDKAESRAAGILYGLGFTKETQHTPTKQFSGGWRMRLSLARALFCQPDLLLLDEPSNMLDVPSITFLAKYLQTYKSTVLVVSHDRAFLNEVATDIIHQHSERLDYYRGSNFDSFYATREERIKNQRREYESQLAYRKHLQEFIDKFRYNAARAQEAQSRIKKLEKLPVLEPPEDEKTVTFKFAEPDSISAPILQLQDVSFGYDTNKMLFKDVNLDVQMDSRIAFCGGNGTGKTTLLKLVMDQLSPTSGYVNKNGRLRIGYFAQHHVDAMDLTLSAVSWMSQAFPGKTDEEYRRHLGSFGITGSLGLQKMQLLSGGQKSRVAFAALCLNQPHILVLDEPSNHLDTQGLDALADALKNFKGGVLMVSHDVSIIDRVCNEIWVAENNTIFKFPGDIYAYKKHILESADIAGVVKQH
;
A
#
# COMPACT_ATOMS: atom_id res chain seq x y z
N MET A 1 38.00 -2.05 34.43
CA MET A 1 36.63 -2.62 34.39
C MET A 1 36.59 -4.16 34.41
N SER A 2 37.71 -4.89 34.50
CA SER A 2 37.70 -6.37 34.46
C SER A 2 36.99 -7.05 35.64
N ASN A 3 36.67 -6.33 36.72
CA ASN A 3 36.03 -6.88 37.92
C ASN A 3 34.54 -6.55 38.08
N VAL A 4 33.90 -5.87 37.12
CA VAL A 4 32.49 -5.42 37.25
C VAL A 4 31.53 -6.61 37.44
N GLY A 5 31.72 -7.70 36.70
CA GLY A 5 30.88 -8.91 36.85
C GLY A 5 30.97 -9.55 38.24
N LEU A 6 32.11 -9.44 38.91
CA LEU A 6 32.30 -9.94 40.28
C LEU A 6 31.65 -9.03 41.31
N GLN A 7 31.71 -7.71 41.10
CA GLN A 7 31.04 -6.71 41.95
C GLN A 7 29.51 -6.81 41.87
N VAL A 8 28.95 -6.99 40.66
CA VAL A 8 27.50 -7.19 40.47
C VAL A 8 27.02 -8.45 41.21
N ARG A 9 27.77 -9.56 41.14
CA ARG A 9 27.44 -10.81 41.86
C ARG A 9 27.63 -10.70 43.39
N GLN A 10 28.52 -9.83 43.87
CA GLN A 10 28.67 -9.56 45.31
C GLN A 10 27.53 -8.71 45.87
N ALA A 11 26.99 -7.80 45.06
CA ALA A 11 25.83 -6.98 45.43
C ALA A 11 24.52 -7.80 45.42
N VAL A 12 24.38 -8.72 44.44
CA VAL A 12 23.19 -9.56 44.29
C VAL A 12 23.58 -11.05 44.17
N PRO A 13 23.66 -11.79 45.29
CA PRO A 13 24.08 -13.20 45.27
C PRO A 13 23.14 -14.14 44.51
N SER A 14 21.87 -13.77 44.40
CA SER A 14 20.79 -14.59 43.80
C SER A 14 20.34 -14.11 42.41
N ILE A 15 21.15 -13.30 41.72
CA ILE A 15 20.78 -12.73 40.43
C ILE A 15 20.73 -13.80 39.32
N ASP A 16 19.75 -13.69 38.42
CA ASP A 16 19.69 -14.51 37.21
C ASP A 16 20.93 -14.21 36.34
N PRO A 17 21.68 -15.22 35.85
CA PRO A 17 22.84 -15.01 34.98
C PRO A 17 22.54 -14.15 33.74
N ILE A 18 21.32 -14.20 33.18
CA ILE A 18 20.95 -13.36 32.02
C ILE A 18 20.90 -11.88 32.42
N VAL A 19 20.34 -11.57 33.58
CA VAL A 19 20.25 -10.21 34.11
C VAL A 19 21.64 -9.68 34.46
N ALA A 20 22.51 -10.53 35.00
CA ALA A 20 23.90 -10.16 35.27
C ALA A 20 24.69 -9.87 33.97
N GLU A 21 24.53 -10.69 32.92
CA GLU A 21 25.17 -10.44 31.62
C GLU A 21 24.64 -9.15 30.98
N TYR A 22 23.34 -8.89 31.08
CA TYR A 22 22.75 -7.64 30.60
C TYR A 22 23.29 -6.43 31.35
N ALA A 23 23.32 -6.46 32.69
CA ALA A 23 23.85 -5.36 33.50
C ALA A 23 25.34 -5.10 33.22
N VAL A 24 26.16 -6.15 33.08
CA VAL A 24 27.58 -6.02 32.72
C VAL A 24 27.75 -5.46 31.31
N GLY A 25 26.96 -5.95 30.36
CA GLY A 25 26.95 -5.45 28.97
C GLY A 25 26.55 -3.97 28.90
N TYR A 26 25.55 -3.56 29.70
CA TYR A 26 25.10 -2.18 29.79
C TYR A 26 26.16 -1.26 30.40
N ILE A 27 26.76 -1.65 31.53
CA ILE A 27 27.87 -0.89 32.15
C ILE A 27 29.06 -0.76 31.19
N GLN A 28 29.36 -1.82 30.43
CA GLN A 28 30.43 -1.80 29.43
C GLN A 28 30.08 -0.92 28.23
N HIS A 29 28.82 -0.90 27.80
CA HIS A 29 28.32 0.04 26.80
C HIS A 29 28.49 1.49 27.27
N VAL A 30 28.02 1.84 28.47
CA VAL A 30 28.17 3.19 29.04
C VAL A 30 29.65 3.58 29.15
N SER A 31 30.52 2.67 29.61
CA SER A 31 31.97 2.96 29.66
C SER A 31 32.58 3.17 28.27
N ASN A 32 32.15 2.43 27.25
CA ASN A 32 32.64 2.65 25.89
C ASN A 32 32.13 4.00 25.35
N SER A 33 30.88 4.35 25.64
CA SER A 33 30.31 5.66 25.28
C SER A 33 31.03 6.82 25.97
N THR A 34 31.58 6.64 27.19
CA THR A 34 32.43 7.65 27.83
C THR A 34 33.84 7.75 27.21
N GLU A 35 34.30 6.73 26.49
CA GLU A 35 35.61 6.73 25.79
C GLU A 35 35.52 7.33 24.38
N ASP A 36 34.36 7.19 23.73
CA ASP A 36 34.11 7.79 22.42
C ASP A 36 33.87 9.30 22.54
N SER A 37 34.74 10.09 21.91
CA SER A 37 34.72 11.57 21.94
C SER A 37 33.41 12.21 21.49
N VAL A 38 32.62 11.51 20.68
CA VAL A 38 31.34 11.99 20.14
C VAL A 38 30.18 11.59 21.05
N LEU A 39 30.15 10.33 21.49
CA LEU A 39 29.09 9.81 22.35
C LEU A 39 29.16 10.41 23.76
N ALA A 40 30.36 10.77 24.23
CA ALA A 40 30.56 11.37 25.54
C ALA A 40 29.74 12.65 25.78
N GLN A 41 29.37 13.39 24.72
CA GLN A 41 28.52 14.59 24.84
C GLN A 41 27.03 14.27 25.09
N GLN A 42 26.59 13.04 24.81
CA GLN A 42 25.18 12.64 24.91
C GLN A 42 24.89 11.72 26.10
N VAL A 43 25.91 11.28 26.85
CA VAL A 43 25.75 10.33 27.96
C VAL A 43 25.45 11.06 29.26
N ASP A 44 24.22 10.94 29.75
CA ASP A 44 23.81 11.43 31.07
C ASP A 44 24.05 10.34 32.15
N ILE A 45 25.28 10.28 32.69
CA ILE A 45 25.71 9.25 33.68
C ILE A 45 24.72 9.05 34.84
N PRO A 46 24.12 10.09 35.45
CA PRO A 46 23.11 9.94 36.49
C PRO A 46 21.90 9.09 36.08
N GLN A 47 21.30 9.34 34.91
CA GLN A 47 20.11 8.62 34.44
C GLN A 47 20.43 7.15 34.14
N GLU A 48 21.57 6.91 33.51
CA GLU A 48 22.04 5.55 33.19
C GLU A 48 22.30 4.71 34.45
N MET A 49 22.83 5.35 35.50
CA MET A 49 23.07 4.70 36.78
C MET A 49 21.79 4.48 37.58
N GLU A 50 20.79 5.35 37.44
CA GLU A 50 19.46 5.16 38.03
C GLU A 50 18.77 3.93 37.43
N PHE A 51 18.84 3.76 36.11
CA PHE A 51 18.34 2.56 35.43
C PHE A 51 19.02 1.26 35.93
N ILE A 52 20.36 1.27 36.09
CA ILE A 52 21.08 0.10 36.64
C ILE A 52 20.69 -0.14 38.11
N ASN A 53 20.50 0.92 38.90
CA ASN A 53 20.07 0.81 40.29
C ASN A 53 18.70 0.12 40.38
N ASP A 54 17.73 0.58 39.60
CA ASP A 54 16.39 0.01 39.55
C ASP A 54 16.39 -1.45 39.09
N LEU A 55 17.18 -1.78 38.05
CA LEU A 55 17.30 -3.14 37.54
C LEU A 55 17.88 -4.10 38.60
N LEU A 56 18.90 -3.67 39.35
CA LEU A 56 19.52 -4.49 40.41
C LEU A 56 18.65 -4.60 41.67
N VAL A 57 17.90 -3.55 42.02
CA VAL A 57 16.92 -3.57 43.13
C VAL A 57 15.77 -4.51 42.79
N GLN A 58 15.23 -4.44 41.56
CA GLN A 58 14.17 -5.36 41.09
C GLN A 58 14.65 -6.81 41.02
N ALA A 59 15.93 -7.05 40.77
CA ALA A 59 16.53 -8.37 40.76
C ALA A 59 16.84 -8.94 42.17
N GLY A 60 16.44 -8.26 43.25
CA GLY A 60 16.57 -8.72 44.62
C GLY A 60 17.86 -8.31 45.34
N GLY A 61 18.57 -7.29 44.84
CA GLY A 61 19.75 -6.72 45.49
C GLY A 61 19.44 -6.03 46.81
N SER A 62 20.34 -6.15 47.79
CA SER A 62 20.25 -5.35 49.02
C SER A 62 20.54 -3.89 48.72
N LEU A 63 19.60 -2.99 49.05
CA LEU A 63 19.62 -1.55 48.72
C LEU A 63 20.99 -0.91 49.00
N GLU A 64 21.55 -1.13 50.21
CA GLU A 64 22.82 -0.54 50.64
C GLU A 64 24.02 -0.95 49.75
N LYS A 65 24.08 -2.22 49.32
CA LYS A 65 25.18 -2.70 48.48
C LYS A 65 25.05 -2.24 47.03
N VAL A 66 23.82 -2.17 46.53
CA VAL A 66 23.55 -1.69 45.17
C VAL A 66 23.88 -0.20 45.08
N GLU A 67 23.45 0.60 46.06
CA GLU A 67 23.78 2.04 46.14
C GLU A 67 25.29 2.29 46.27
N ALA A 68 26.00 1.50 47.08
CA ALA A 68 27.46 1.61 47.18
C ALA A 68 28.17 1.29 45.84
N LEU A 69 27.65 0.31 45.10
CA LEU A 69 28.18 -0.07 43.78
C LEU A 69 27.89 1.02 42.74
N THR A 70 26.64 1.52 42.67
CA THR A 70 26.24 2.55 41.70
C THR A 70 26.94 3.88 41.97
N GLN A 71 27.14 4.27 43.25
CA GLN A 71 27.94 5.44 43.60
C GLN A 71 29.43 5.28 43.24
N GLY A 72 30.00 4.09 43.48
CA GLY A 72 31.38 3.78 43.11
C GLY A 72 31.60 3.84 41.59
N LEU A 73 30.68 3.28 40.81
CA LEU A 73 30.72 3.33 39.34
C LEU A 73 30.46 4.74 38.81
N LYS A 74 29.50 5.48 39.39
CA LYS A 74 29.22 6.87 39.03
C LYS A 74 30.48 7.73 39.15
N LYS A 75 31.22 7.59 40.25
CA LYS A 75 32.48 8.32 40.47
C LYS A 75 33.56 7.93 39.45
N GLN A 76 33.75 6.64 39.19
CA GLN A 76 34.74 6.18 38.21
C GLN A 76 34.43 6.63 36.78
N LEU A 77 33.16 6.61 36.38
CA LEU A 77 32.74 7.06 35.05
C LEU A 77 32.78 8.58 34.93
N SER A 78 32.44 9.33 35.98
CA SER A 78 32.57 10.79 35.96
C SER A 78 34.03 11.25 35.86
N ASP A 79 34.94 10.57 36.56
CA ASP A 79 36.38 10.88 36.50
C ASP A 79 36.92 10.60 35.08
N LYS A 80 36.53 9.46 34.47
CA LYS A 80 36.87 9.14 33.07
C LYS A 80 36.29 10.13 32.07
N LEU A 81 35.03 10.54 32.25
CA LEU A 81 34.36 11.49 31.36
C LEU A 81 35.07 12.86 31.44
N ASN A 82 35.43 13.32 32.64
CA ASN A 82 36.18 14.56 32.82
C ASN A 82 37.56 14.49 32.15
N GLU A 83 38.33 13.41 32.33
CA GLU A 83 39.61 13.23 31.65
C GLU A 83 39.47 13.25 30.12
N ASN A 84 38.39 12.70 29.57
CA ASN A 84 38.15 12.69 28.13
C ASN A 84 37.63 14.04 27.61
N MET A 85 36.81 14.77 28.38
CA MET A 85 36.40 16.13 28.03
C MET A 85 37.59 17.09 28.07
N GLU A 86 38.51 16.96 29.02
CA GLU A 86 39.76 17.74 29.07
C GLU A 86 40.63 17.47 27.83
N LYS A 87 40.74 16.21 27.40
CA LYS A 87 41.43 15.85 26.14
C LYS A 87 40.72 16.41 24.91
N LEU A 88 39.38 16.46 24.92
CA LEU A 88 38.58 17.02 23.82
C LEU A 88 38.79 18.53 23.69
N ALA A 89 38.79 19.25 24.81
CA ALA A 89 39.02 20.69 24.86
C ALA A 89 40.41 21.08 24.31
N LEU A 90 41.43 20.23 24.52
CA LEU A 90 42.77 20.42 23.98
C LEU A 90 42.91 20.11 22.48
N THR A 91 42.03 19.29 21.89
CA THR A 91 42.23 18.74 20.53
C THR A 91 41.31 19.30 19.43
N GLY A 92 40.35 20.15 19.77
CA GLY A 92 39.76 21.18 18.87
C GLY A 92 38.98 20.74 17.62
N ASP A 93 39.10 19.51 17.13
CA ASP A 93 38.50 19.05 15.86
C ASP A 93 37.55 17.85 16.08
N THR A 94 36.27 18.12 16.33
CA THR A 94 35.20 17.11 16.44
C THR A 94 34.67 16.65 15.07
N SER A 95 34.83 17.47 14.03
CA SER A 95 34.26 17.23 12.69
C SER A 95 35.06 16.22 11.85
N LYS A 96 36.39 16.16 11.97
CA LYS A 96 37.23 15.27 11.13
C LYS A 96 37.16 13.79 11.52
N ARG A 97 36.90 13.45 12.79
CA ARG A 97 36.88 12.05 13.23
C ARG A 97 35.60 11.30 12.88
N LEU A 98 34.48 12.00 12.69
CA LEU A 98 33.18 11.40 12.33
C LEU A 98 33.19 10.72 10.96
N LEU A 99 33.94 11.26 10.01
CA LEU A 99 34.11 10.68 8.67
C LEU A 99 35.04 9.45 8.70
N ASP A 100 36.10 9.49 9.51
CA ASP A 100 37.08 8.40 9.56
C ASP A 100 36.60 7.17 10.32
N ILE A 101 35.75 7.28 11.35
CA ILE A 101 35.33 6.12 12.16
C ILE A 101 34.43 5.16 11.35
N ASN A 102 33.52 5.68 10.53
CA ASN A 102 32.67 4.84 9.66
C ASN A 102 33.46 4.20 8.49
N VAL A 103 34.55 4.85 8.06
CA VAL A 103 35.46 4.32 7.04
C VAL A 103 36.44 3.30 7.65
N LEU A 104 36.90 3.53 8.89
CA LEU A 104 37.80 2.64 9.64
C LEU A 104 37.07 1.40 10.18
N GLN A 105 35.82 1.49 10.65
CA GLN A 105 35.03 0.33 11.07
C GLN A 105 34.62 -0.58 9.90
N ASN A 106 34.53 -0.04 8.68
CA ASN A 106 34.33 -0.84 7.47
C ASN A 106 35.62 -1.47 6.94
N ASN A 107 36.79 -0.88 7.25
CA ASN A 107 38.09 -1.47 6.89
C ASN A 107 38.54 -2.56 7.88
N THR A 108 38.22 -2.47 9.17
CA THR A 108 38.55 -3.52 10.16
C THR A 108 37.76 -4.81 9.97
N LYS A 109 36.59 -4.77 9.31
CA LYS A 109 35.83 -5.97 8.90
C LYS A 109 36.37 -6.66 7.63
N ARG A 110 37.29 -6.03 6.89
CA ARG A 110 37.92 -6.63 5.68
C ARG A 110 39.13 -7.51 6.01
N ASP A 111 39.78 -7.30 7.15
CA ASP A 111 41.00 -8.06 7.54
C ASP A 111 40.73 -9.38 8.30
N ILE A 112 39.47 -9.70 8.61
CA ILE A 112 39.11 -10.94 9.32
C ILE A 112 38.89 -12.13 8.34
N ASN A 113 38.90 -11.89 7.03
CA ASN A 113 38.70 -12.93 6.01
C ASN A 113 40.00 -13.41 5.31
N SER A 114 41.17 -12.89 5.69
CA SER A 114 42.47 -13.29 5.12
C SER A 114 43.22 -14.35 5.96
N SER A 115 42.79 -14.62 7.19
CA SER A 115 43.45 -15.57 8.12
C SER A 115 42.96 -17.02 8.02
N LEU A 116 41.90 -17.29 7.24
CA LEU A 116 41.34 -18.64 7.07
C LEU A 116 41.84 -19.37 5.79
N ALA A 117 42.77 -18.75 5.06
CA ALA A 117 43.33 -19.24 3.79
C ALA A 117 44.73 -19.87 3.90
N LEU A 118 45.30 -19.97 5.10
CA LEU A 118 46.66 -20.46 5.35
C LEU A 118 46.78 -21.94 5.78
N LEU A 119 45.69 -22.72 5.67
CA LEU A 119 45.67 -24.14 6.02
C LEU A 119 45.37 -25.00 4.78
N ASN A 120 46.32 -25.09 3.84
CA ASN A 120 46.57 -26.25 2.96
C ASN A 120 47.52 -25.91 1.81
N SER A 121 48.83 -26.11 1.98
CA SER A 121 49.71 -26.58 0.90
C SER A 121 51.00 -27.13 1.51
N GLY A 122 51.31 -28.40 1.26
CA GLY A 122 52.52 -29.02 1.77
C GLY A 122 52.71 -30.45 1.28
N ASN A 123 53.30 -30.52 0.09
CA ASN A 123 54.24 -31.55 -0.38
C ASN A 123 53.75 -32.67 -1.33
N ASP A 124 54.39 -32.58 -2.49
CA ASP A 124 54.48 -33.46 -3.66
C ASP A 124 55.06 -34.85 -3.37
N ILE A 125 54.80 -35.81 -4.27
CA ILE A 125 55.79 -36.47 -5.16
C ILE A 125 55.18 -37.75 -5.77
N ALA A 126 54.95 -37.64 -7.08
CA ALA A 126 55.25 -38.55 -8.19
C ALA A 126 54.93 -40.08 -8.25
N HIS A 127 54.48 -40.43 -9.47
CA HIS A 127 54.75 -41.63 -10.28
C HIS A 127 53.75 -42.82 -10.35
N THR A 128 52.93 -42.75 -11.41
CA THR A 128 52.69 -43.75 -12.50
C THR A 128 52.19 -45.17 -12.19
N GLY A 129 51.06 -45.54 -12.81
CA GLY A 129 50.78 -46.92 -13.24
C GLY A 129 49.31 -47.37 -13.20
N ARG A 130 48.64 -47.34 -14.36
CA ARG A 130 47.31 -47.89 -14.74
C ARG A 130 46.68 -48.97 -13.84
N GLN A 131 45.41 -48.82 -13.46
CA GLN A 131 44.20 -49.38 -14.11
C GLN A 131 42.93 -48.94 -13.37
N MET A 132 41.87 -48.70 -14.13
CA MET A 132 40.55 -48.22 -13.68
C MET A 132 39.83 -49.25 -12.83
N GLU A 133 39.26 -48.82 -11.70
CA GLU A 133 37.97 -49.33 -11.24
C GLU A 133 37.22 -48.26 -10.45
N SER A 134 35.95 -48.11 -10.79
CA SER A 134 35.01 -47.10 -10.35
C SER A 134 34.60 -47.29 -8.88
N ARG A 135 35.17 -46.48 -7.99
CA ARG A 135 34.56 -46.20 -6.68
C ARG A 135 34.27 -44.72 -6.57
N VAL A 136 32.98 -44.38 -6.65
CA VAL A 136 32.49 -43.06 -6.27
C VAL A 136 32.84 -42.86 -4.79
N ASP A 137 33.81 -41.99 -4.52
CA ASP A 137 34.16 -41.55 -3.17
C ASP A 137 32.92 -40.88 -2.54
N LYS A 138 32.14 -41.65 -1.77
CA LYS A 138 30.94 -41.16 -1.06
C LYS A 138 31.23 -39.89 -0.27
N LYS A 139 32.42 -39.78 0.32
CA LYS A 139 32.88 -38.59 1.07
C LYS A 139 33.07 -37.35 0.20
N LYS A 140 33.51 -37.48 -1.06
CA LYS A 140 33.65 -36.33 -1.98
C LYS A 140 32.28 -35.88 -2.49
N LEU A 141 31.39 -36.83 -2.76
CA LEU A 141 30.03 -36.55 -3.19
C LEU A 141 29.22 -35.85 -2.08
N GLU A 142 29.31 -36.33 -0.84
CA GLU A 142 28.71 -35.70 0.34
C GLU A 142 29.27 -34.29 0.59
N LYS A 143 30.58 -34.06 0.36
CA LYS A 143 31.20 -32.73 0.48
C LYS A 143 30.77 -31.77 -0.64
N GLN A 144 30.49 -32.29 -1.85
CA GLN A 144 29.90 -31.51 -2.94
C GLN A 144 28.42 -31.22 -2.69
N GLU A 145 27.63 -32.20 -2.23
CA GLU A 145 26.23 -32.01 -1.83
C GLU A 145 26.12 -31.00 -0.68
N ARG A 146 26.97 -31.06 0.35
CA ARG A 146 27.02 -30.02 1.40
C ARG A 146 27.39 -28.64 0.88
N LYS A 147 28.25 -28.53 -0.15
CA LYS A 147 28.58 -27.24 -0.78
C LYS A 147 27.41 -26.71 -1.63
N ILE A 148 26.71 -27.59 -2.35
CA ILE A 148 25.50 -27.25 -3.11
C ILE A 148 24.39 -26.86 -2.14
N ALA A 149 24.16 -27.62 -1.06
CA ALA A 149 23.21 -27.31 0.00
C ALA A 149 23.54 -25.99 0.70
N LYS A 150 24.82 -25.68 0.99
CA LYS A 150 25.23 -24.36 1.50
C LYS A 150 25.04 -23.24 0.48
N LYS A 151 25.23 -23.48 -0.82
CA LYS A 151 24.94 -22.50 -1.89
C LYS A 151 23.44 -22.28 -2.09
N VAL A 152 22.62 -23.34 -1.99
CA VAL A 152 21.16 -23.28 -2.02
C VAL A 152 20.64 -22.62 -0.75
N ALA A 153 21.19 -22.91 0.43
CA ALA A 153 20.85 -22.22 1.69
C ALA A 153 21.25 -20.73 1.66
N LYS A 154 22.41 -20.38 1.08
CA LYS A 154 22.80 -18.98 0.86
C LYS A 154 21.94 -18.28 -0.20
N ARG A 155 21.46 -18.99 -1.24
CA ARG A 155 20.42 -18.49 -2.15
C ARG A 155 19.07 -18.35 -1.45
N ASN A 156 18.79 -19.23 -0.48
CA ASN A 156 17.59 -19.21 0.36
C ASN A 156 17.51 -18.05 1.36
N ASN A 157 18.57 -17.25 1.48
CA ASN A 157 18.59 -16.04 2.31
C ASN A 157 18.29 -14.75 1.53
N LYS A 158 17.93 -14.82 0.23
CA LYS A 158 17.34 -13.71 -0.53
C LYS A 158 15.79 -13.73 -0.51
N PHE A 159 15.21 -14.47 0.41
CA PHE A 159 13.77 -14.67 0.52
C PHE A 159 13.16 -13.59 1.39
N VAL A 160 12.36 -12.71 0.80
CA VAL A 160 11.48 -11.80 1.55
C VAL A 160 10.31 -12.65 2.06
N LYS A 161 10.45 -13.21 3.27
CA LYS A 161 9.33 -13.83 4.00
C LYS A 161 8.46 -12.72 4.57
N TYR A 162 7.24 -12.60 4.06
CA TYR A 162 6.23 -11.70 4.59
C TYR A 162 5.53 -12.39 5.77
N GLU A 163 6.10 -12.28 6.97
CA GLU A 163 5.45 -12.76 8.19
C GLU A 163 4.19 -11.91 8.45
N ALA A 164 3.02 -12.55 8.39
CA ALA A 164 1.71 -11.96 8.72
C ALA A 164 1.70 -11.21 10.08
N SER A 165 2.65 -11.53 10.96
CA SER A 165 2.85 -10.86 12.25
C SER A 165 3.31 -9.40 12.14
N LYS A 166 3.94 -8.97 11.03
CA LYS A 166 4.27 -7.55 10.80
C LYS A 166 3.08 -6.69 10.35
N LEU A 167 1.95 -7.31 9.99
CA LEU A 167 0.67 -6.61 9.79
C LEU A 167 -0.10 -6.39 11.10
N LEU A 168 0.19 -7.20 12.13
CA LEU A 168 -0.45 -7.14 13.45
C LEU A 168 0.31 -6.24 14.44
N ASN A 169 1.62 -6.09 14.24
CA ASN A 169 2.38 -5.05 14.94
C ASN A 169 2.22 -3.75 14.15
N GLU A 170 1.19 -2.97 14.47
CA GLU A 170 1.27 -1.51 14.34
C GLU A 170 2.55 -1.10 15.08
N LYS A 171 3.66 -0.97 14.34
CA LYS A 171 4.78 -0.19 14.83
C LYS A 171 4.19 1.18 15.15
N LYS A 172 4.29 1.55 16.42
CA LYS A 172 3.97 2.88 16.94
C LYS A 172 4.34 3.93 15.90
N GLU A 173 3.33 4.71 15.51
CA GLU A 173 3.35 5.87 14.61
C GLU A 173 4.77 6.39 14.34
N GLU A 174 5.42 5.86 13.29
CA GLU A 174 6.60 6.51 12.72
C GLU A 174 6.07 7.77 12.02
N ASP A 175 6.46 8.97 12.49
CA ASP A 175 6.04 10.26 11.92
C ASP A 175 6.18 10.23 10.40
N TYR A 176 5.15 10.63 9.65
CA TYR A 176 5.14 10.62 8.17
C TYR A 176 6.42 11.24 7.59
N ASP A 177 6.89 12.34 8.20
CA ASP A 177 8.09 13.06 7.81
C ASP A 177 9.35 12.18 7.94
N SER A 178 9.45 11.40 9.02
CA SER A 178 10.58 10.49 9.27
C SER A 178 10.62 9.32 8.27
N PHE A 179 9.45 8.73 7.98
CA PHE A 179 9.31 7.66 7.01
C PHE A 179 9.62 8.15 5.59
N PHE A 180 9.16 9.35 5.23
CA PHE A 180 9.44 9.94 3.92
C PHE A 180 10.93 10.25 3.74
N LEU A 181 11.61 10.81 4.76
CA LEU A 181 13.05 11.09 4.71
C LEU A 181 13.91 9.81 4.68
N GLU A 182 13.50 8.76 5.40
CA GLU A 182 14.21 7.47 5.37
C GLU A 182 14.13 6.82 3.98
N ILE A 183 12.97 6.90 3.34
CA ILE A 183 12.73 6.30 2.02
C ILE A 183 13.33 7.16 0.91
N ASN A 184 13.31 8.48 1.03
CA ASN A 184 13.79 9.39 0.00
C ASN A 184 14.90 10.31 0.54
N PRO A 185 16.12 9.81 0.78
CA PRO A 185 17.23 10.66 1.19
C PRO A 185 17.60 11.63 0.05
N MET A 186 17.78 12.92 0.36
CA MET A 186 18.44 13.83 -0.59
C MET A 186 19.88 13.40 -0.73
N GLU A 187 20.26 12.96 -1.93
CA GLU A 187 21.66 12.92 -2.30
C GLU A 187 22.10 14.35 -2.66
N PHE A 188 22.94 14.98 -1.83
CA PHE A 188 23.68 16.22 -2.13
C PHE A 188 24.81 15.96 -3.15
N GLY A 189 24.51 15.26 -4.23
CA GLY A 189 25.46 14.87 -5.27
C GLY A 189 24.81 14.87 -6.65
N SER A 190 25.62 15.01 -7.69
CA SER A 190 25.20 15.11 -9.09
C SER A 190 24.50 13.83 -9.58
N SER A 191 23.21 13.72 -9.26
CA SER A 191 22.28 12.75 -9.86
C SER A 191 21.95 13.10 -11.32
N ALA A 192 22.41 14.24 -11.81
CA ALA A 192 22.33 14.67 -13.20
C ALA A 192 23.05 13.66 -14.13
N GLY A 193 22.27 12.76 -14.74
CA GLY A 193 22.74 11.82 -15.77
C GLY A 193 22.52 10.33 -15.45
N LYS A 194 22.12 9.97 -14.23
CA LYS A 194 21.75 8.57 -13.91
C LYS A 194 20.38 8.26 -14.53
N SER A 195 20.24 7.07 -15.14
CA SER A 195 18.96 6.63 -15.68
C SER A 195 17.91 6.51 -14.57
N LYS A 196 16.71 7.05 -14.82
CA LYS A 196 15.54 6.93 -13.92
C LYS A 196 14.67 5.70 -14.22
N ASP A 197 15.13 4.82 -15.11
CA ASP A 197 14.45 3.56 -15.41
C ASP A 197 14.64 2.54 -14.28
N ILE A 198 13.57 1.83 -13.93
CA ILE A 198 13.56 0.79 -12.90
C ILE A 198 13.49 -0.56 -13.58
N LYS A 199 14.52 -1.37 -13.36
CA LYS A 199 14.58 -2.75 -13.84
C LYS A 199 14.89 -3.68 -12.67
N ILE A 200 13.92 -4.51 -12.33
CA ILE A 200 14.02 -5.51 -11.27
C ILE A 200 13.90 -6.87 -11.93
N ASP A 201 15.04 -7.54 -12.04
CA ASP A 201 15.12 -8.89 -12.61
C ASP A 201 14.85 -9.93 -11.51
N THR A 202 13.96 -10.88 -11.82
CA THR A 202 13.63 -12.08 -11.04
C THR A 202 13.46 -11.85 -9.53
N PHE A 203 12.24 -11.49 -9.14
CA PHE A 203 11.84 -11.39 -7.74
C PHE A 203 10.64 -12.30 -7.44
N ASP A 204 10.59 -12.79 -6.20
CA ASP A 204 9.47 -13.54 -5.66
C ASP A 204 8.78 -12.70 -4.60
N LEU A 205 7.45 -12.73 -4.57
CA LEU A 205 6.64 -12.07 -3.55
C LEU A 205 5.67 -13.09 -2.92
N TYR A 206 5.66 -13.11 -1.59
CA TYR A 206 4.81 -13.98 -0.78
C TYR A 206 3.96 -13.13 0.16
N VAL A 207 2.75 -13.58 0.50
CA VAL A 207 1.93 -12.99 1.57
C VAL A 207 1.48 -14.05 2.56
N GLY A 208 1.61 -13.73 3.85
CA GLY A 208 1.17 -14.55 4.96
C GLY A 208 1.94 -15.87 5.09
N ASP A 209 1.25 -16.91 5.54
CA ASP A 209 1.83 -18.23 5.88
C ASP A 209 2.30 -19.06 4.66
N GLY A 210 2.43 -18.45 3.47
CA GLY A 210 3.11 -19.07 2.32
C GLY A 210 2.39 -18.96 0.97
N GLN A 211 1.39 -18.10 0.80
CA GLN A 211 0.78 -17.91 -0.52
C GLN A 211 1.73 -17.15 -1.43
N ARG A 212 2.12 -17.77 -2.55
CA ARG A 212 2.91 -17.16 -3.61
C ARG A 212 2.02 -16.20 -4.39
N ILE A 213 2.44 -14.94 -4.46
CA ILE A 213 1.78 -13.89 -5.24
C ILE A 213 2.46 -13.72 -6.58
N LEU A 214 3.79 -13.71 -6.57
CA LEU A 214 4.64 -13.61 -7.75
C LEU A 214 5.81 -14.57 -7.59
N SER A 215 6.14 -15.29 -8.65
CA SER A 215 7.26 -16.22 -8.74
C SER A 215 8.11 -15.87 -9.96
N GLU A 216 9.40 -15.63 -9.75
CA GLU A 216 10.39 -15.27 -10.77
C GLU A 216 9.93 -14.12 -11.69
N ALA A 217 9.15 -13.19 -11.14
CA ALA A 217 8.59 -12.08 -11.90
C ALA A 217 9.68 -11.05 -12.24
N SER A 218 9.49 -10.32 -13.34
CA SER A 218 10.36 -9.22 -13.74
C SER A 218 9.55 -7.93 -13.81
N LEU A 219 10.08 -6.86 -13.19
CA LEU A 219 9.46 -5.53 -13.19
C LEU A 219 10.31 -4.56 -14.00
N THR A 220 9.78 -4.05 -15.11
CA THR A 220 10.44 -3.01 -15.92
C THR A 220 9.55 -1.79 -16.04
N LEU A 221 9.95 -0.68 -15.43
CA LEU A 221 9.29 0.62 -15.52
C LEU A 221 10.25 1.62 -16.16
N ALA A 222 9.90 2.13 -17.33
CA ALA A 222 10.66 3.17 -18.02
C ALA A 222 10.19 4.56 -17.58
N TYR A 223 11.12 5.51 -17.50
CA TYR A 223 10.82 6.86 -17.07
C TYR A 223 9.86 7.57 -18.03
N GLY A 224 8.85 8.27 -17.47
CA GLY A 224 7.85 9.03 -18.23
C GLY A 224 6.73 8.17 -18.85
N ARG A 225 6.67 6.88 -18.53
CA ARG A 225 5.56 5.99 -18.91
C ARG A 225 4.51 5.92 -17.80
N ARG A 226 3.26 5.63 -18.21
CA ARG A 226 2.12 5.49 -17.31
C ARG A 226 1.63 4.06 -17.39
N TYR A 227 1.91 3.29 -16.35
CA TYR A 227 1.59 1.87 -16.26
C TYR A 227 0.27 1.67 -15.53
N GLY A 228 -0.66 0.96 -16.15
CA GLY A 228 -1.88 0.47 -15.49
C GLY A 228 -1.70 -0.97 -15.03
N LEU A 229 -1.70 -1.22 -13.71
CA LEU A 229 -1.61 -2.57 -13.14
C LEU A 229 -3.02 -3.16 -12.94
N VAL A 230 -3.33 -4.20 -13.71
CA VAL A 230 -4.63 -4.89 -13.73
C VAL A 230 -4.48 -6.35 -13.32
N GLY A 231 -5.46 -6.86 -12.57
CA GLY A 231 -5.49 -8.23 -12.08
C GLY A 231 -6.70 -8.45 -11.17
N GLN A 232 -7.03 -9.70 -10.84
CA GLN A 232 -8.15 -10.00 -9.94
C GLN A 232 -7.84 -9.57 -8.49
N ASN A 233 -8.90 -9.41 -7.70
CA ASN A 233 -8.76 -9.05 -6.29
C ASN A 233 -8.20 -10.20 -5.46
N GLY A 234 -7.19 -9.88 -4.64
CA GLY A 234 -6.49 -10.88 -3.82
C GLY A 234 -5.26 -11.53 -4.47
N ILE A 235 -4.89 -11.16 -5.71
CA ILE A 235 -3.64 -11.61 -6.33
C ILE A 235 -2.41 -10.86 -5.76
N GLY A 236 -2.61 -9.75 -5.04
CA GLY A 236 -1.52 -9.05 -4.33
C GLY A 236 -1.01 -7.76 -4.99
N LYS A 237 -1.83 -7.07 -5.80
CA LYS A 237 -1.51 -5.77 -6.40
C LYS A 237 -1.04 -4.72 -5.37
N SER A 238 -1.83 -4.51 -4.31
CA SER A 238 -1.46 -3.58 -3.22
C SER A 238 -0.21 -4.04 -2.48
N THR A 239 -0.01 -5.35 -2.30
CA THR A 239 1.22 -5.88 -1.71
C THR A 239 2.45 -5.55 -2.56
N LEU A 240 2.35 -5.68 -3.89
CA LEU A 240 3.41 -5.28 -4.80
C LEU A 240 3.74 -3.79 -4.67
N LEU A 241 2.73 -2.91 -4.60
CA LEU A 241 2.94 -1.47 -4.39
C LEU A 241 3.61 -1.18 -3.05
N ARG A 242 3.19 -1.83 -1.97
CA ARG A 242 3.83 -1.71 -0.65
C ARG A 242 5.29 -2.14 -0.67
N ALA A 243 5.60 -3.28 -1.30
CA ALA A 243 6.97 -3.77 -1.43
C ALA A 243 7.86 -2.82 -2.23
N LEU A 244 7.30 -2.14 -3.25
CA LEU A 244 7.99 -1.07 -3.99
C LEU A 244 8.21 0.16 -3.11
N SER A 245 7.18 0.61 -2.39
CA SER A 245 7.26 1.82 -1.55
C SER A 245 8.30 1.71 -0.43
N ARG A 246 8.41 0.53 0.19
CA ARG A 246 9.35 0.25 1.28
C ARG A 246 10.75 -0.12 0.79
N ARG A 247 11.01 -0.04 -0.52
CA ARG A 247 12.28 -0.45 -1.16
C ARG A 247 12.71 -1.89 -0.79
N GLU A 248 11.75 -2.78 -0.52
CA GLU A 248 12.03 -4.22 -0.34
C GLU A 248 12.50 -4.86 -1.65
N LEU A 249 12.03 -4.29 -2.77
CA LEU A 249 12.56 -4.54 -4.10
C LEU A 249 13.67 -3.54 -4.40
N ASN A 250 14.72 -3.98 -5.11
CA ASN A 250 15.93 -3.19 -5.36
C ASN A 250 15.67 -1.98 -6.29
N ILE A 251 15.12 -0.90 -5.74
CA ILE A 251 14.92 0.36 -6.45
C ILE A 251 16.07 1.31 -6.11
N PRO A 252 16.72 1.94 -7.11
CA PRO A 252 17.80 2.91 -6.88
C PRO A 252 17.40 4.06 -5.94
N LYS A 253 18.31 4.45 -5.04
CA LYS A 253 18.06 5.49 -4.01
C LYS A 253 17.80 6.89 -4.57
N HIS A 254 18.36 7.20 -5.74
CA HIS A 254 18.17 8.48 -6.42
C HIS A 254 16.79 8.65 -7.06
N ILE A 255 15.94 7.62 -7.05
CA ILE A 255 14.55 7.70 -7.54
C ILE A 255 13.66 7.98 -6.33
N SER A 256 12.94 9.09 -6.38
CA SER A 256 11.92 9.44 -5.39
C SER A 256 10.66 8.61 -5.60
N ILE A 257 10.19 7.94 -4.54
CA ILE A 257 8.99 7.10 -4.58
C ILE A 257 7.97 7.70 -3.62
N LEU A 258 6.73 7.84 -4.08
CA LEU A 258 5.62 8.15 -3.20
C LEU A 258 4.47 7.19 -3.48
N HIS A 259 3.98 6.58 -2.40
CA HIS A 259 2.84 5.68 -2.43
C HIS A 259 1.67 6.33 -1.73
N VAL A 260 0.57 6.48 -2.46
CA VAL A 260 -0.70 6.92 -1.91
C VAL A 260 -1.43 5.70 -1.38
N GLU A 261 -1.28 5.44 -0.09
CA GLU A 261 -2.09 4.44 0.61
C GLU A 261 -3.48 5.00 0.97
N GLN A 262 -4.37 4.08 1.34
CA GLN A 262 -5.74 4.42 1.73
C GLN A 262 -5.78 5.15 3.08
N GLU A 263 -6.45 6.31 3.06
CA GLU A 263 -6.85 7.19 4.17
C GLU A 263 -5.73 7.72 5.08
N ILE A 264 -5.48 9.03 4.98
CA ILE A 264 -4.73 9.77 5.99
C ILE A 264 -5.62 9.96 7.23
N ARG A 265 -5.09 9.75 8.43
CA ARG A 265 -5.77 10.18 9.66
C ARG A 265 -5.86 11.71 9.66
N GLY A 266 -7.05 12.24 9.95
CA GLY A 266 -7.24 13.69 9.95
C GLY A 266 -6.57 14.33 11.17
N ASP A 267 -5.89 15.45 10.93
CA ASP A 267 -5.24 16.30 11.94
C ASP A 267 -5.89 17.70 12.02
N ASP A 268 -5.46 18.54 12.97
CA ASP A 268 -5.98 19.91 13.11
C ASP A 268 -5.43 20.87 12.03
N THR A 269 -4.49 20.41 11.21
CA THR A 269 -3.89 21.19 10.13
C THR A 269 -4.93 21.53 9.06
N PRO A 270 -4.93 22.76 8.51
CA PRO A 270 -5.73 23.10 7.34
C PRO A 270 -5.36 22.26 6.12
N ALA A 271 -6.33 21.96 5.24
CA ALA A 271 -6.07 21.17 4.03
C ALA A 271 -4.97 21.75 3.14
N LEU A 272 -4.98 23.07 2.90
CA LEU A 272 -3.94 23.73 2.10
C LEU A 272 -2.54 23.55 2.74
N GLN A 273 -2.44 23.76 4.04
CA GLN A 273 -1.18 23.61 4.76
C GLN A 273 -0.69 22.16 4.74
N SER A 274 -1.59 21.19 4.90
CA SER A 274 -1.25 19.77 4.82
C SER A 274 -0.67 19.35 3.46
N VAL A 275 -1.10 20.01 2.36
CA VAL A 275 -0.50 19.80 1.03
C VAL A 275 0.88 20.43 0.93
N LEU A 276 1.06 21.64 1.47
CA LEU A 276 2.36 22.33 1.46
C LEU A 276 3.40 21.59 2.33
N ASP A 277 2.98 21.08 3.49
CA ASP A 277 3.81 20.32 4.42
C ASP A 277 4.20 18.93 3.88
N ALA A 278 3.51 18.44 2.84
CA ALA A 278 3.84 17.16 2.22
C ALA A 278 5.22 17.18 1.55
N ASP A 279 5.66 18.35 1.08
CA ASP A 279 7.01 18.54 0.61
C ASP A 279 7.95 18.75 1.80
N VAL A 280 8.34 17.62 2.41
CA VAL A 280 9.20 17.58 3.60
C VAL A 280 10.52 18.31 3.34
N TRP A 281 11.03 18.28 2.12
CA TRP A 281 12.24 18.99 1.73
C TRP A 281 12.06 20.50 1.77
N ARG A 282 10.98 21.01 1.19
CA ARG A 282 10.64 22.44 1.28
C ARG A 282 10.47 22.88 2.73
N LYS A 283 9.76 22.08 3.54
CA LYS A 283 9.58 22.36 4.97
C LYS A 283 10.91 22.38 5.72
N SER A 284 11.79 21.42 5.48
CA SER A 284 13.12 21.35 6.08
C SER A 284 13.99 22.55 5.68
N LEU A 285 13.99 22.93 4.41
CA LEU A 285 14.77 24.06 3.90
C LEU A 285 14.25 25.40 4.43
N LEU A 286 12.94 25.59 4.55
CA LEU A 286 12.37 26.79 5.17
C LEU A 286 12.68 26.86 6.67
N GLN A 287 12.65 25.74 7.38
CA GLN A 287 13.08 25.69 8.79
C GLN A 287 14.57 25.95 8.94
N GLU A 288 15.39 25.47 8.00
CA GLU A 288 16.83 25.70 7.97
C GLU A 288 17.13 27.18 7.66
N GLU A 289 16.48 27.78 6.67
CA GLU A 289 16.53 29.22 6.37
C GLU A 289 16.15 30.07 7.61
N GLN A 290 15.06 29.72 8.30
CA GLN A 290 14.65 30.40 9.53
C GLN A 290 15.70 30.30 10.64
N LYS A 291 16.24 29.10 10.88
CA LYS A 291 17.30 28.89 11.89
C LYS A 291 18.57 29.66 11.56
N ILE A 292 18.97 29.70 10.28
CA ILE A 292 20.15 30.46 9.84
C ILE A 292 19.91 31.96 10.05
N ASN A 293 18.73 32.47 9.68
CA ASN A 293 18.38 33.87 9.88
C ASN A 293 18.31 34.26 11.36
N GLU A 294 17.74 33.41 12.22
CA GLU A 294 17.76 33.60 13.67
C GLU A 294 19.19 33.62 14.21
N ARG A 295 20.05 32.71 13.73
CA ARG A 295 21.46 32.64 14.12
C ARG A 295 22.25 33.86 13.67
N ILE A 296 22.03 34.36 12.46
CA ILE A 296 22.64 35.60 11.98
C ILE A 296 22.20 36.78 12.85
N ALA A 297 20.92 36.89 13.20
CA ALA A 297 20.41 37.94 14.08
C ALA A 297 20.97 37.85 15.51
N GLU A 298 21.22 36.64 16.02
CA GLU A 298 21.95 36.43 17.28
C GLU A 298 23.41 36.88 17.18
N ILE A 299 24.10 36.53 16.10
CA ILE A 299 25.48 36.94 15.86
C ILE A 299 25.58 38.47 15.79
N GLU A 300 24.64 39.14 15.12
CA GLU A 300 24.60 40.61 15.07
C GLU A 300 24.42 41.24 16.45
N LYS A 301 23.60 40.64 17.32
CA LYS A 301 23.43 41.08 18.71
C LYS A 301 24.71 40.87 19.52
N LEU A 302 25.29 39.67 19.46
CA LEU A 302 26.54 39.36 20.17
C LEU A 302 27.69 40.26 19.71
N ARG A 303 27.78 40.52 18.40
CA ARG A 303 28.76 41.45 17.82
C ARG A 303 28.66 42.87 18.40
N SER A 304 27.48 43.30 18.86
CA SER A 304 27.30 44.60 19.52
C SER A 304 27.77 44.63 20.99
N GLU A 305 27.98 43.48 21.61
CA GLU A 305 28.42 43.34 23.01
C GLU A 305 29.95 43.32 23.17
N PHE A 306 30.69 43.00 22.10
CA PHE A 306 32.15 42.88 22.11
C PHE A 306 32.85 44.04 21.40
N ASP A 307 34.04 44.40 21.88
CA ASP A 307 34.91 45.37 21.21
C ASP A 307 35.32 44.86 19.81
N GLU A 308 35.35 45.77 18.82
CA GLU A 308 35.57 45.46 17.39
C GLU A 308 36.87 44.69 17.10
N GLU A 309 37.88 44.79 17.97
CA GLU A 309 39.18 44.13 17.79
C GLU A 309 39.29 42.76 18.48
N SER A 310 38.25 42.31 19.17
CA SER A 310 38.27 41.05 19.90
C SER A 310 38.38 39.83 18.97
N LEU A 311 39.07 38.79 19.43
CA LEU A 311 39.14 37.50 18.71
C LEU A 311 37.76 36.84 18.54
N GLU A 312 36.80 37.23 19.38
CA GLU A 312 35.42 36.73 19.34
C GLU A 312 34.64 37.34 18.18
N VAL A 313 34.80 38.64 17.90
CA VAL A 313 34.22 39.28 16.70
C VAL A 313 34.73 38.59 15.42
N LYS A 314 36.02 38.28 15.32
CA LYS A 314 36.56 37.55 14.15
C LYS A 314 36.01 36.13 13.98
N LYS A 315 35.70 35.44 15.08
CA LYS A 315 35.06 34.12 15.02
C LYS A 315 33.60 34.24 14.59
N LEU A 316 32.89 35.23 15.13
CA LEU A 316 31.51 35.54 14.78
C LEU A 316 31.39 35.96 13.31
N ASP A 317 32.32 36.77 12.79
CA ASP A 317 32.34 37.17 11.38
C ASP A 317 32.59 35.95 10.46
N ASN A 318 33.52 35.05 10.80
CA ASN A 318 33.72 33.82 10.03
C ASN A 318 32.49 32.88 10.07
N GLU A 319 31.86 32.71 11.25
CA GLU A 319 30.64 31.92 11.39
C GLU A 319 29.49 32.52 10.56
N ARG A 320 29.39 33.85 10.55
CA ARG A 320 28.43 34.56 9.72
C ARG A 320 28.69 34.35 8.23
N ASP A 321 29.94 34.45 7.76
CA ASP A 321 30.28 34.22 6.35
C ASP A 321 29.94 32.78 5.93
N ASP A 322 30.22 31.78 6.78
CA ASP A 322 29.85 30.38 6.53
C ASP A 322 28.33 30.21 6.46
N LEU A 323 27.58 30.82 7.40
CA LEU A 323 26.12 30.79 7.41
C LEU A 323 25.50 31.51 6.23
N GLU A 324 26.05 32.64 5.78
CA GLU A 324 25.60 33.36 4.58
C GLU A 324 25.81 32.52 3.32
N SER A 325 26.94 31.80 3.22
CA SER A 325 27.18 30.88 2.10
C SER A 325 26.18 29.72 2.08
N HIS A 326 25.85 29.17 3.25
CA HIS A 326 24.86 28.10 3.39
C HIS A 326 23.43 28.60 3.11
N LEU A 327 23.11 29.82 3.55
CA LEU A 327 21.84 30.48 3.23
C LEU A 327 21.68 30.66 1.72
N GLN A 328 22.75 31.01 1.00
CA GLN A 328 22.72 31.11 -0.45
C GLN A 328 22.42 29.75 -1.09
N GLU A 329 23.07 28.66 -0.65
CA GLU A 329 22.76 27.31 -1.15
C GLU A 329 21.31 26.87 -0.88
N VAL A 330 20.77 27.20 0.30
CA VAL A 330 19.38 26.93 0.67
C VAL A 330 18.42 27.75 -0.18
N SER A 331 18.71 29.04 -0.40
CA SER A 331 17.90 29.95 -1.22
C SER A 331 17.88 29.53 -2.68
N ASP A 332 19.02 29.12 -3.23
CA ASP A 332 19.12 28.61 -4.59
C ASP A 332 18.26 27.35 -4.77
N LYS A 333 18.26 26.43 -3.79
CA LYS A 333 17.38 25.25 -3.79
C LYS A 333 15.90 25.60 -3.65
N LEU A 334 15.55 26.54 -2.78
CA LEU A 334 14.16 27.00 -2.63
C LEU A 334 13.64 27.65 -3.92
N TYR A 335 14.52 28.35 -4.64
CA TYR A 335 14.23 28.89 -5.97
C TYR A 335 14.06 27.78 -7.02
N GLU A 336 14.93 26.77 -7.04
CA GLU A 336 14.79 25.59 -7.92
C GLU A 336 13.49 24.81 -7.68
N MET A 337 13.02 24.75 -6.42
CA MET A 337 11.76 24.12 -6.04
C MET A 337 10.51 24.98 -6.33
N GLU A 338 10.68 26.18 -6.89
CA GLU A 338 9.62 27.18 -7.10
C GLU A 338 8.75 27.40 -5.85
N SER A 339 9.39 27.58 -4.69
CA SER A 339 8.69 27.72 -3.40
C SER A 339 7.65 28.84 -3.39
N ASP A 340 7.89 29.95 -4.09
CA ASP A 340 6.97 31.10 -4.18
C ASP A 340 5.65 30.75 -4.90
N LYS A 341 5.69 29.84 -5.86
CA LYS A 341 4.50 29.38 -6.61
C LYS A 341 3.83 28.17 -5.94
N ALA A 342 4.39 27.64 -4.87
CA ALA A 342 3.90 26.43 -4.23
C ALA A 342 2.45 26.56 -3.74
N GLU A 343 2.10 27.69 -3.11
CA GLU A 343 0.76 27.91 -2.55
C GLU A 343 -0.30 27.96 -3.65
N SER A 344 -0.02 28.68 -4.75
CA SER A 344 -0.94 28.76 -5.89
C SER A 344 -1.10 27.42 -6.60
N ARG A 345 -0.01 26.64 -6.74
CA ARG A 345 -0.07 25.26 -7.28
C ARG A 345 -0.89 24.34 -6.38
N ALA A 346 -0.65 24.35 -5.06
CA ALA A 346 -1.39 23.53 -4.11
C ALA A 346 -2.89 23.88 -4.10
N ALA A 347 -3.22 25.17 -4.08
CA ALA A 347 -4.60 25.65 -4.14
C ALA A 347 -5.29 25.26 -5.45
N GLY A 348 -4.58 25.29 -6.59
CA GLY A 348 -5.08 24.85 -7.89
C GLY A 348 -5.39 23.35 -7.95
N ILE A 349 -4.48 22.51 -7.44
CA ILE A 349 -4.69 21.04 -7.35
C ILE A 349 -5.87 20.73 -6.44
N LEU A 350 -5.95 21.38 -5.27
CA LEU A 350 -7.07 21.22 -4.34
C LEU A 350 -8.40 21.64 -4.98
N TYR A 351 -8.42 22.78 -5.69
CA TYR A 351 -9.62 23.23 -6.40
C TYR A 351 -10.07 22.23 -7.47
N GLY A 352 -9.13 21.67 -8.24
CA GLY A 352 -9.41 20.64 -9.26
C GLY A 352 -9.97 19.34 -8.67
N LEU A 353 -9.59 18.98 -7.44
CA LEU A 353 -10.12 17.83 -6.69
C LEU A 353 -11.43 18.15 -5.92
N GLY A 354 -11.97 19.36 -6.09
CA GLY A 354 -13.27 19.77 -5.54
C GLY A 354 -13.21 20.54 -4.21
N PHE A 355 -12.03 20.92 -3.71
CA PHE A 355 -11.93 21.79 -2.54
C PHE A 355 -12.14 23.25 -2.92
N THR A 356 -13.27 23.83 -2.50
CA THR A 356 -13.51 25.27 -2.59
C THR A 356 -12.53 26.05 -1.72
N LYS A 357 -12.33 27.35 -2.01
CA LYS A 357 -11.46 28.23 -1.23
C LYS A 357 -11.74 28.19 0.27
N GLU A 358 -13.01 28.11 0.66
CA GLU A 358 -13.41 27.99 2.08
C GLU A 358 -12.97 26.66 2.68
N THR A 359 -13.20 25.55 1.98
CA THR A 359 -12.80 24.21 2.46
C THR A 359 -11.28 24.02 2.51
N GLN A 360 -10.51 24.78 1.72
CA GLN A 360 -9.04 24.72 1.80
C GLN A 360 -8.49 25.15 3.16
N HIS A 361 -9.24 26.00 3.89
CA HIS A 361 -8.89 26.46 5.24
C HIS A 361 -9.50 25.61 6.36
N THR A 362 -10.37 24.63 6.05
CA THR A 362 -10.95 23.77 7.08
C THR A 362 -9.97 22.70 7.56
N PRO A 363 -9.93 22.37 8.87
CA PRO A 363 -9.07 21.34 9.44
C PRO A 363 -9.31 19.94 8.88
N THR A 364 -8.26 19.14 8.73
CA THR A 364 -8.35 17.83 8.08
C THR A 364 -9.14 16.77 8.87
N LYS A 365 -9.28 16.92 10.19
CA LYS A 365 -10.18 16.13 11.04
C LYS A 365 -11.64 16.20 10.62
N GLN A 366 -12.10 17.34 10.11
CA GLN A 366 -13.52 17.55 9.74
C GLN A 366 -13.92 16.87 8.42
N PHE A 367 -12.93 16.51 7.60
CA PHE A 367 -13.18 15.82 6.33
C PHE A 367 -13.51 14.34 6.53
N SER A 368 -14.42 13.81 5.71
CA SER A 368 -14.70 12.38 5.63
C SER A 368 -13.57 11.62 4.93
N GLY A 369 -13.53 10.28 5.03
CA GLY A 369 -12.49 9.44 4.45
C GLY A 369 -12.22 9.73 2.96
N GLY A 370 -13.26 9.90 2.15
CA GLY A 370 -13.12 10.26 0.73
C GLY A 370 -12.48 11.64 0.47
N TRP A 371 -12.76 12.63 1.32
CA TRP A 371 -12.09 13.94 1.26
C TRP A 371 -10.64 13.85 1.73
N ARG A 372 -10.34 13.02 2.74
CA ARG A 372 -8.95 12.75 3.16
C ARG A 372 -8.16 12.00 2.10
N MET A 373 -8.82 11.11 1.35
CA MET A 373 -8.21 10.48 0.17
C MET A 373 -7.88 11.51 -0.91
N ARG A 374 -8.79 12.44 -1.23
CA ARG A 374 -8.51 13.54 -2.16
C ARG A 374 -7.35 14.40 -1.69
N LEU A 375 -7.29 14.70 -0.39
CA LEU A 375 -6.16 15.41 0.19
C LEU A 375 -4.86 14.62 0.01
N SER A 376 -4.86 13.30 0.24
CA SER A 376 -3.70 12.45 0.02
C SER A 376 -3.23 12.45 -1.44
N LEU A 377 -4.18 12.40 -2.37
CA LEU A 377 -3.89 12.55 -3.79
C LEU A 377 -3.31 13.95 -4.09
N ALA A 378 -3.87 15.01 -3.50
CA ALA A 378 -3.36 16.37 -3.67
C ALA A 378 -1.92 16.51 -3.18
N ARG A 379 -1.60 15.96 -1.99
CA ARG A 379 -0.25 15.87 -1.44
C ARG A 379 0.69 15.18 -2.43
N ALA A 380 0.27 14.04 -2.97
CA ALA A 380 1.12 13.27 -3.88
C ALA A 380 1.34 13.92 -5.25
N LEU A 381 0.32 14.56 -5.80
CA LEU A 381 0.44 15.34 -7.03
C LEU A 381 1.31 16.59 -6.83
N PHE A 382 1.27 17.18 -5.64
CA PHE A 382 2.08 18.35 -5.29
C PHE A 382 3.58 18.03 -5.17
N CYS A 383 3.95 16.92 -4.50
CA CYS A 383 5.35 16.51 -4.33
C CYS A 383 6.05 16.11 -5.66
N GLN A 384 5.29 15.71 -6.68
CA GLN A 384 5.79 15.31 -8.00
C GLN A 384 6.95 14.27 -7.96
N PRO A 385 6.76 13.08 -7.34
CA PRO A 385 7.79 12.03 -7.31
C PRO A 385 8.17 11.52 -8.71
N ASP A 386 9.37 10.94 -8.82
CA ASP A 386 9.86 10.25 -10.03
C ASP A 386 9.06 8.97 -10.34
N LEU A 387 8.62 8.28 -9.29
CA LEU A 387 7.71 7.15 -9.33
C LEU A 387 6.50 7.42 -8.43
N LEU A 388 5.36 7.72 -9.06
CA LEU A 388 4.07 7.87 -8.37
C LEU A 388 3.32 6.53 -8.37
N LEU A 389 3.05 6.00 -7.17
CA LEU A 389 2.28 4.77 -6.98
C LEU A 389 0.88 5.12 -6.47
N LEU A 390 -0.16 4.81 -7.25
CA LEU A 390 -1.56 5.07 -6.91
C LEU A 390 -2.31 3.73 -6.77
N ASP A 391 -2.83 3.43 -5.57
CA ASP A 391 -3.63 2.23 -5.33
C ASP A 391 -5.13 2.53 -5.38
N GLU A 392 -5.78 2.17 -6.50
CA GLU A 392 -7.20 2.40 -6.78
C GLU A 392 -7.68 3.84 -6.51
N PRO A 393 -7.04 4.88 -7.11
CA PRO A 393 -7.37 6.27 -6.83
C PRO A 393 -8.78 6.66 -7.29
N SER A 394 -9.39 5.89 -8.20
CA SER A 394 -10.78 6.07 -8.63
C SER A 394 -11.78 5.80 -7.50
N ASN A 395 -11.40 5.00 -6.50
CA ASN A 395 -12.28 4.68 -5.39
C ASN A 395 -12.51 5.93 -4.52
N MET A 396 -13.78 6.25 -4.25
CA MET A 396 -14.23 7.41 -3.45
C MET A 396 -14.10 8.79 -4.11
N LEU A 397 -13.65 8.88 -5.37
CA LEU A 397 -13.67 10.13 -6.13
C LEU A 397 -15.00 10.30 -6.86
N ASP A 398 -15.44 11.55 -6.99
CA ASP A 398 -16.58 11.88 -7.85
C ASP A 398 -16.15 12.05 -9.31
N VAL A 399 -17.13 12.08 -10.22
CA VAL A 399 -16.88 12.21 -11.67
C VAL A 399 -16.02 13.44 -12.03
N PRO A 400 -16.23 14.64 -11.47
CA PRO A 400 -15.37 15.79 -11.73
C PRO A 400 -13.92 15.57 -11.28
N SER A 401 -13.69 15.03 -10.08
CA SER A 401 -12.35 14.82 -9.54
C SER A 401 -11.60 13.75 -10.32
N ILE A 402 -12.27 12.66 -10.74
CA ILE A 402 -11.67 11.63 -11.59
C ILE A 402 -11.26 12.22 -12.94
N THR A 403 -12.11 13.04 -13.54
CA THR A 403 -11.82 13.70 -14.83
C THR A 403 -10.62 14.64 -14.70
N PHE A 404 -10.57 15.45 -13.63
CA PHE A 404 -9.42 16.31 -13.35
C PHE A 404 -8.15 15.49 -13.17
N LEU A 405 -8.21 14.43 -12.34
CA LEU A 405 -7.08 13.54 -12.09
C LEU A 405 -6.58 12.90 -13.39
N ALA A 406 -7.47 12.40 -14.23
CA ALA A 406 -7.11 11.79 -15.51
C ALA A 406 -6.39 12.79 -16.44
N LYS A 407 -6.93 14.00 -16.60
CA LYS A 407 -6.29 15.08 -17.38
C LYS A 407 -4.94 15.49 -16.79
N TYR A 408 -4.83 15.59 -15.46
CA TYR A 408 -3.58 15.93 -14.79
C TYR A 408 -2.51 14.86 -15.03
N LEU A 409 -2.87 13.59 -14.85
CA LEU A 409 -1.95 12.45 -15.05
C LEU A 409 -1.50 12.29 -16.51
N GLN A 410 -2.31 12.70 -17.50
CA GLN A 410 -1.87 12.73 -18.90
C GLN A 410 -0.70 13.70 -19.13
N THR A 411 -0.70 14.84 -18.44
CA THR A 411 0.37 15.85 -18.52
C THR A 411 1.57 15.57 -17.62
N TYR A 412 1.49 14.51 -16.81
CA TYR A 412 2.52 14.17 -15.84
C TYR A 412 3.78 13.63 -16.53
N LYS A 413 4.94 14.24 -16.21
CA LYS A 413 6.22 13.98 -16.91
C LYS A 413 6.97 12.75 -16.39
N SER A 414 6.72 12.35 -15.15
CA SER A 414 7.44 11.26 -14.48
C SER A 414 6.69 9.92 -14.62
N THR A 415 7.21 8.86 -14.01
CA THR A 415 6.62 7.53 -14.10
C THR A 415 5.42 7.42 -13.18
N VAL A 416 4.31 6.90 -13.68
CA VAL A 416 3.11 6.63 -12.87
C VAL A 416 2.76 5.16 -12.96
N LEU A 417 2.58 4.49 -11.82
CA LEU A 417 2.02 3.16 -11.73
C LEU A 417 0.67 3.25 -11.01
N VAL A 418 -0.42 3.04 -11.76
CA VAL A 418 -1.78 3.09 -11.22
C VAL A 418 -2.37 1.70 -11.19
N VAL A 419 -2.82 1.28 -10.01
CA VAL A 419 -3.73 0.16 -9.87
C VAL A 419 -5.14 0.72 -9.99
N SER A 420 -5.92 0.24 -10.96
CA SER A 420 -7.34 0.59 -11.06
C SER A 420 -8.14 -0.54 -11.69
N HIS A 421 -9.38 -0.68 -11.29
CA HIS A 421 -10.38 -1.49 -11.99
C HIS A 421 -11.24 -0.70 -12.98
N ASP A 422 -11.17 0.64 -12.94
CA ASP A 422 -11.97 1.49 -13.82
C ASP A 422 -11.39 1.45 -15.24
N ARG A 423 -12.17 0.88 -16.16
CA ARG A 423 -11.83 0.72 -17.58
C ARG A 423 -11.67 2.08 -18.26
N ALA A 424 -12.56 3.03 -17.95
CA ALA A 424 -12.55 4.35 -18.57
C ALA A 424 -11.31 5.14 -18.14
N PHE A 425 -11.02 5.13 -16.83
CA PHE A 425 -9.83 5.79 -16.28
C PHE A 425 -8.53 5.22 -16.84
N LEU A 426 -8.38 3.89 -16.90
CA LEU A 426 -7.20 3.26 -17.48
C LEU A 426 -7.03 3.54 -18.97
N ASN A 427 -8.13 3.59 -19.73
CA ASN A 427 -8.09 3.95 -21.15
C ASN A 427 -7.61 5.39 -21.38
N GLU A 428 -7.93 6.32 -20.49
CA GLU A 428 -7.51 7.73 -20.61
C GLU A 428 -6.07 7.98 -20.12
N VAL A 429 -5.61 7.26 -19.09
CA VAL A 429 -4.33 7.55 -18.41
C VAL A 429 -3.20 6.62 -18.85
N ALA A 430 -3.45 5.32 -19.00
CA ALA A 430 -2.38 4.33 -19.16
C ALA A 430 -1.80 4.31 -20.58
N THR A 431 -0.47 4.32 -20.68
CA THR A 431 0.26 4.06 -21.94
C THR A 431 0.57 2.58 -22.13
N ASP A 432 0.76 1.88 -21.02
CA ASP A 432 1.18 0.50 -20.97
C ASP A 432 0.38 -0.22 -19.88
N ILE A 433 -0.05 -1.46 -20.14
CA ILE A 433 -0.82 -2.26 -19.18
C ILE A 433 0.05 -3.41 -18.68
N ILE A 434 0.12 -3.56 -17.36
CA ILE A 434 0.76 -4.68 -16.68
C ILE A 434 -0.35 -5.58 -16.15
N HIS A 435 -0.46 -6.79 -16.69
CA HIS A 435 -1.45 -7.77 -16.26
C HIS A 435 -0.82 -8.76 -15.28
N GLN A 436 -1.31 -8.77 -14.05
CA GLN A 436 -0.90 -9.73 -13.03
C GLN A 436 -1.84 -10.94 -13.04
N HIS A 437 -1.29 -12.10 -13.38
CA HIS A 437 -2.00 -13.38 -13.40
C HIS A 437 -1.01 -14.53 -13.17
N SER A 438 -1.49 -15.68 -12.69
CA SER A 438 -0.69 -16.93 -12.59
C SER A 438 0.71 -16.77 -11.99
N GLU A 439 0.84 -15.97 -10.93
CA GLU A 439 2.13 -15.66 -10.27
C GLU A 439 3.17 -14.92 -11.14
N ARG A 440 2.75 -14.31 -12.26
CA ARG A 440 3.62 -13.54 -13.19
C ARG A 440 3.05 -12.17 -13.56
N LEU A 441 3.87 -11.37 -14.23
CA LEU A 441 3.52 -10.05 -14.78
C LEU A 441 3.71 -10.04 -16.30
N ASP A 442 2.62 -9.84 -17.04
CA ASP A 442 2.64 -9.71 -18.50
C ASP A 442 2.53 -8.24 -18.91
N TYR A 443 3.37 -7.83 -19.87
CA TYR A 443 3.42 -6.45 -20.36
C TYR A 443 2.73 -6.30 -21.70
N TYR A 444 1.87 -5.29 -21.80
CA TYR A 444 1.22 -4.87 -23.03
C TYR A 444 1.57 -3.42 -23.29
N ARG A 445 2.37 -3.19 -24.33
CA ARG A 445 2.92 -1.87 -24.64
C ARG A 445 2.07 -1.12 -25.64
N GLY A 446 1.86 0.18 -25.41
CA GLY A 446 1.16 1.07 -26.34
C GLY A 446 -0.30 0.70 -26.58
N SER A 447 -0.92 0.05 -25.60
CA SER A 447 -2.26 -0.50 -25.68
C SER A 447 -3.14 0.11 -24.60
N ASN A 448 -4.24 0.74 -25.01
CA ASN A 448 -5.32 1.11 -24.09
C ASN A 448 -5.95 -0.17 -23.51
N PHE A 449 -6.66 -0.08 -22.39
CA PHE A 449 -7.30 -1.21 -21.72
C PHE A 449 -8.16 -2.05 -22.69
N ASP A 450 -8.91 -1.42 -23.59
CA ASP A 450 -9.75 -2.13 -24.58
C ASP A 450 -8.94 -3.02 -25.52
N SER A 451 -7.80 -2.49 -26.01
CA SER A 451 -6.91 -3.24 -26.90
C SER A 451 -6.18 -4.37 -26.17
N PHE A 452 -5.82 -4.15 -24.90
CA PHE A 452 -5.32 -5.19 -24.01
C PHE A 452 -6.35 -6.31 -23.84
N TYR A 453 -7.60 -5.96 -23.55
CA TYR A 453 -8.68 -6.91 -23.33
C TYR A 453 -8.97 -7.75 -24.59
N ALA A 454 -9.06 -7.11 -25.76
CA ALA A 454 -9.22 -7.80 -27.04
C ALA A 454 -8.05 -8.76 -27.33
N THR A 455 -6.81 -8.29 -27.18
CA THR A 455 -5.60 -9.12 -27.39
C THR A 455 -5.56 -10.30 -26.43
N ARG A 456 -5.96 -10.09 -25.17
CA ARG A 456 -6.03 -11.15 -24.16
C ARG A 456 -7.09 -12.17 -24.53
N GLU A 457 -8.30 -11.76 -24.90
CA GLU A 457 -9.34 -12.68 -25.35
C GLU A 457 -8.90 -13.51 -26.57
N GLU A 458 -8.24 -12.87 -27.53
CA GLU A 458 -7.69 -13.57 -28.70
C GLU A 458 -6.62 -14.58 -28.31
N ARG A 459 -5.70 -14.22 -27.40
CA ARG A 459 -4.68 -15.15 -26.86
C ARG A 459 -5.34 -16.34 -26.17
N ILE A 460 -6.35 -16.12 -25.33
CA ILE A 460 -7.08 -17.20 -24.63
C ILE A 460 -7.80 -18.10 -25.65
N LYS A 461 -8.48 -17.52 -26.64
CA LYS A 461 -9.16 -18.28 -27.72
C LYS A 461 -8.15 -19.11 -28.53
N ASN A 462 -6.99 -18.55 -28.85
CA ASN A 462 -5.93 -19.24 -29.58
C ASN A 462 -5.32 -20.38 -28.74
N GLN A 463 -5.01 -20.13 -27.46
CA GLN A 463 -4.52 -21.16 -26.54
C GLN A 463 -5.52 -22.31 -26.36
N ARG A 464 -6.83 -22.00 -26.26
CA ARG A 464 -7.88 -23.02 -26.20
C ARG A 464 -7.95 -23.84 -27.49
N ARG A 465 -7.93 -23.21 -28.66
CA ARG A 465 -7.91 -23.91 -29.96
C ARG A 465 -6.66 -24.78 -30.13
N GLU A 466 -5.49 -24.27 -29.76
CA GLU A 466 -4.24 -25.02 -29.78
C GLU A 466 -4.33 -26.23 -28.84
N TYR A 467 -4.81 -26.03 -27.61
CA TYR A 467 -5.03 -27.10 -26.63
C TYR A 467 -5.99 -28.17 -27.16
N GLU A 468 -7.16 -27.76 -27.69
CA GLU A 468 -8.15 -28.66 -28.29
C GLU A 468 -7.57 -29.43 -29.48
N SER A 469 -6.81 -28.76 -30.35
CA SER A 469 -6.16 -29.39 -31.51
C SER A 469 -5.13 -30.44 -31.09
N GLN A 470 -4.33 -30.14 -30.07
CA GLN A 470 -3.34 -31.08 -29.55
C GLN A 470 -4.01 -32.22 -28.78
N LEU A 471 -5.10 -31.96 -28.06
CA LEU A 471 -5.89 -32.99 -27.39
C LEU A 471 -6.55 -33.94 -28.40
N ALA A 472 -7.12 -33.40 -29.48
CA ALA A 472 -7.67 -34.19 -30.58
C ALA A 472 -6.58 -35.01 -31.29
N TYR A 473 -5.41 -34.42 -31.52
CA TYR A 473 -4.26 -35.12 -32.08
C TYR A 473 -3.78 -36.27 -31.18
N ARG A 474 -3.67 -36.03 -29.87
CA ARG A 474 -3.34 -37.06 -28.88
C ARG A 474 -4.39 -38.19 -28.85
N LYS A 475 -5.68 -37.85 -28.83
CA LYS A 475 -6.78 -38.84 -28.90
C LYS A 475 -6.69 -39.69 -30.17
N HIS A 476 -6.46 -39.08 -31.32
CA HIS A 476 -6.32 -39.81 -32.59
C HIS A 476 -5.09 -40.73 -32.61
N LEU A 477 -3.95 -40.30 -32.05
CA LEU A 477 -2.79 -41.18 -31.87
C LEU A 477 -3.12 -42.34 -30.93
N GLN A 478 -3.80 -42.07 -29.82
CA GLN A 478 -4.19 -43.08 -28.84
C GLN A 478 -5.14 -44.12 -29.43
N GLU A 479 -6.19 -43.71 -30.14
CA GLU A 479 -7.12 -44.64 -30.81
C GLU A 479 -6.41 -45.55 -31.82
N PHE A 480 -5.43 -45.03 -32.55
CA PHE A 480 -4.63 -45.85 -33.46
C PHE A 480 -3.75 -46.84 -32.71
N ILE A 481 -3.12 -46.40 -31.61
CA ILE A 481 -2.33 -47.27 -30.75
C ILE A 481 -3.21 -48.39 -30.21
N ASP A 482 -4.39 -48.07 -29.67
CA ASP A 482 -5.31 -49.05 -29.09
C ASP A 482 -5.82 -50.05 -30.13
N LYS A 483 -6.16 -49.59 -31.34
CA LYS A 483 -6.63 -50.46 -32.44
C LYS A 483 -5.55 -51.39 -32.99
N PHE A 484 -4.30 -50.95 -33.06
CA PHE A 484 -3.24 -51.67 -33.81
C PHE A 484 -2.12 -52.24 -32.95
N ARG A 485 -2.15 -52.04 -31.62
CA ARG A 485 -1.15 -52.59 -30.67
C ARG A 485 -0.99 -54.10 -30.78
N TYR A 486 -2.09 -54.83 -31.02
CA TYR A 486 -2.10 -56.30 -31.08
C TYR A 486 -1.95 -56.86 -32.49
N ASN A 487 -1.93 -56.02 -33.54
CA ASN A 487 -1.83 -56.48 -34.91
C ASN A 487 -0.36 -56.53 -35.36
N ALA A 488 0.16 -57.74 -35.63
CA ALA A 488 1.55 -57.97 -35.99
C ALA A 488 2.02 -57.16 -37.21
N ALA A 489 1.13 -56.93 -38.19
CA ALA A 489 1.49 -56.20 -39.42
C ALA A 489 1.67 -54.68 -39.21
N ARG A 490 0.99 -54.08 -38.22
CA ARG A 490 1.03 -52.63 -37.95
C ARG A 490 1.71 -52.27 -36.63
N ALA A 491 2.32 -53.25 -35.96
CA ALA A 491 3.01 -53.07 -34.69
C ALA A 491 4.14 -52.02 -34.77
N GLN A 492 4.89 -51.98 -35.88
CA GLN A 492 5.95 -50.99 -36.08
C GLN A 492 5.40 -49.55 -36.17
N GLU A 493 4.27 -49.35 -36.85
CA GLU A 493 3.61 -48.04 -36.94
C GLU A 493 3.08 -47.59 -35.58
N ALA A 494 2.44 -48.50 -34.83
CA ALA A 494 1.95 -48.23 -33.48
C ALA A 494 3.10 -47.84 -32.52
N GLN A 495 4.24 -48.56 -32.55
CA GLN A 495 5.44 -48.20 -31.78
C GLN A 495 6.00 -46.82 -32.16
N SER A 496 5.96 -46.44 -33.44
CA SER A 496 6.39 -45.10 -33.87
C SER A 496 5.51 -43.99 -33.28
N ARG A 497 4.19 -44.23 -33.19
CA ARG A 497 3.23 -43.29 -32.64
C ARG A 497 3.30 -43.19 -31.12
N ILE A 498 3.61 -44.30 -30.42
CA ILE A 498 3.91 -44.27 -28.98
C ILE A 498 5.10 -43.35 -28.70
N LYS A 499 6.20 -43.51 -29.46
CA LYS A 499 7.37 -42.62 -29.34
C LYS A 499 7.04 -41.16 -29.68
N LYS A 500 6.11 -40.90 -30.61
CA LYS A 500 5.63 -39.54 -30.90
C LYS A 500 4.82 -38.99 -29.73
N LEU A 501 3.92 -39.78 -29.15
CA LEU A 501 3.09 -39.39 -28.01
C LEU A 501 3.96 -39.02 -26.79
N GLU A 502 4.99 -39.80 -26.49
CA GLU A 502 5.94 -39.55 -25.40
C GLU A 502 6.79 -38.29 -25.60
N LYS A 503 7.04 -37.91 -26.86
CA LYS A 503 7.81 -36.70 -27.20
C LYS A 503 6.96 -35.42 -27.21
N LEU A 504 5.63 -35.52 -27.20
CA LEU A 504 4.79 -34.33 -27.16
C LEU A 504 4.91 -33.66 -25.79
N PRO A 505 5.09 -32.32 -25.73
CA PRO A 505 5.19 -31.61 -24.45
C PRO A 505 3.92 -31.84 -23.62
N VAL A 506 4.06 -31.88 -22.30
CA VAL A 506 2.92 -31.99 -21.38
C VAL A 506 2.03 -30.77 -21.60
N LEU A 507 0.81 -31.04 -22.06
CA LEU A 507 -0.23 -30.04 -22.26
C LEU A 507 -0.76 -29.62 -20.89
N GLU A 508 -0.48 -28.38 -20.51
CA GLU A 508 -1.20 -27.75 -19.42
C GLU A 508 -2.55 -27.24 -19.97
N PRO A 509 -3.68 -27.55 -19.32
CA PRO A 509 -4.96 -26.98 -19.70
C PRO A 509 -4.88 -25.45 -19.60
N PRO A 510 -5.45 -24.70 -20.56
CA PRO A 510 -5.61 -23.26 -20.41
C PRO A 510 -6.28 -22.98 -19.08
N GLU A 511 -5.78 -22.00 -18.34
CA GLU A 511 -6.39 -21.62 -17.08
C GLU A 511 -7.83 -21.16 -17.35
N ASP A 512 -8.79 -21.95 -16.88
CA ASP A 512 -10.17 -21.54 -16.91
C ASP A 512 -10.35 -20.46 -15.84
N GLU A 513 -10.56 -19.24 -16.32
CA GLU A 513 -10.99 -18.15 -15.47
C GLU A 513 -12.28 -18.58 -14.80
N LYS A 514 -12.25 -18.69 -13.48
CA LYS A 514 -13.43 -19.01 -12.67
C LYS A 514 -14.47 -17.94 -12.95
N THR A 515 -15.47 -18.28 -13.75
CA THR A 515 -16.57 -17.36 -14.05
C THR A 515 -17.34 -17.12 -12.77
N VAL A 516 -17.19 -15.90 -12.24
CA VAL A 516 -17.98 -15.45 -11.10
C VAL A 516 -19.39 -15.23 -11.64
N THR A 517 -20.36 -15.94 -11.09
CA THR A 517 -21.79 -15.72 -11.39
C THR A 517 -22.44 -15.35 -10.08
N PHE A 518 -23.25 -14.29 -10.06
CA PHE A 518 -24.08 -13.96 -8.90
C PHE A 518 -25.52 -14.37 -9.18
N LYS A 519 -26.19 -14.96 -8.18
CA LYS A 519 -27.58 -15.38 -8.30
C LYS A 519 -28.38 -14.77 -7.16
N PHE A 520 -29.19 -13.78 -7.46
CA PHE A 520 -30.17 -13.23 -6.53
C PHE A 520 -31.40 -14.14 -6.48
N ALA A 521 -31.94 -14.37 -5.29
CA ALA A 521 -33.20 -15.09 -5.12
C ALA A 521 -34.37 -14.23 -5.63
N GLU A 522 -35.37 -14.86 -6.26
CA GLU A 522 -36.56 -14.14 -6.73
C GLU A 522 -37.43 -13.71 -5.53
N PRO A 523 -37.88 -12.43 -5.48
CA PRO A 523 -38.75 -11.95 -4.41
C PRO A 523 -40.20 -12.40 -4.58
N ASP A 524 -40.95 -12.39 -3.47
CA ASP A 524 -42.40 -12.60 -3.49
C ASP A 524 -43.11 -11.40 -4.15
N SER A 525 -44.31 -11.62 -4.71
CA SER A 525 -45.11 -10.53 -5.28
C SER A 525 -45.77 -9.68 -4.17
N ILE A 526 -45.62 -8.35 -4.27
CA ILE A 526 -46.23 -7.37 -3.37
C ILE A 526 -47.19 -6.47 -4.15
N SER A 527 -48.33 -6.11 -3.53
CA SER A 527 -49.27 -5.12 -4.07
C SER A 527 -48.75 -3.69 -3.96
N ALA A 528 -48.92 -2.88 -5.01
CA ALA A 528 -48.67 -1.44 -4.96
C ALA A 528 -49.59 -0.71 -3.96
N PRO A 529 -49.18 0.43 -3.35
CA PRO A 529 -47.89 1.11 -3.48
C PRO A 529 -46.79 0.40 -2.68
N ILE A 530 -45.54 0.45 -3.19
CA ILE A 530 -44.41 -0.27 -2.57
C ILE A 530 -43.61 0.68 -1.68
N LEU A 531 -43.06 1.75 -2.26
CA LEU A 531 -42.33 2.80 -1.56
C LEU A 531 -42.58 4.14 -2.28
N GLN A 532 -43.11 5.12 -1.56
CA GLN A 532 -43.41 6.45 -2.06
C GLN A 532 -42.91 7.52 -1.10
N LEU A 533 -42.18 8.49 -1.62
CA LEU A 533 -41.77 9.71 -0.93
C LEU A 533 -42.57 10.86 -1.53
N GLN A 534 -43.29 11.62 -0.69
CA GLN A 534 -44.09 12.76 -1.13
C GLN A 534 -43.69 14.03 -0.36
N ASP A 535 -43.28 15.04 -1.12
CA ASP A 535 -42.81 16.38 -0.68
C ASP A 535 -41.78 16.32 0.47
N VAL A 536 -40.84 15.37 0.35
CA VAL A 536 -39.89 15.09 1.40
C VAL A 536 -38.75 16.09 1.39
N SER A 537 -38.56 16.80 2.51
CA SER A 537 -37.42 17.68 2.74
C SER A 537 -36.64 17.24 3.98
N PHE A 538 -35.31 17.33 3.92
CA PHE A 538 -34.45 16.96 5.04
C PHE A 538 -33.16 17.79 5.08
N GLY A 539 -32.72 18.13 6.28
CA GLY A 539 -31.40 18.69 6.58
C GLY A 539 -30.99 18.26 7.99
N TYR A 540 -29.69 17.99 8.19
CA TYR A 540 -29.17 17.69 9.54
C TYR A 540 -29.28 18.91 10.46
N ASP A 541 -28.97 20.09 9.91
CA ASP A 541 -29.18 21.37 10.56
C ASP A 541 -30.38 22.07 9.92
N THR A 542 -31.18 22.77 10.73
CA THR A 542 -32.31 23.58 10.26
C THR A 542 -31.89 24.64 9.25
N ASN A 543 -30.63 25.10 9.33
CA ASN A 543 -30.09 26.15 8.48
C ASN A 543 -29.55 25.62 7.14
N LYS A 544 -29.26 24.31 7.03
CA LYS A 544 -28.68 23.70 5.84
C LYS A 544 -29.50 22.49 5.41
N MET A 545 -30.56 22.76 4.66
CA MET A 545 -31.36 21.73 4.00
C MET A 545 -30.54 21.06 2.90
N LEU A 546 -30.50 19.72 2.91
CA LEU A 546 -29.80 18.92 1.90
C LEU A 546 -30.64 18.76 0.64
N PHE A 547 -31.94 18.55 0.80
CA PHE A 547 -32.89 18.51 -0.30
C PHE A 547 -34.26 19.01 0.14
N LYS A 548 -34.99 19.60 -0.82
CA LYS A 548 -36.36 20.09 -0.65
C LYS A 548 -37.31 19.43 -1.66
N ASP A 549 -38.53 19.15 -1.20
CA ASP A 549 -39.69 18.71 -1.98
C ASP A 549 -39.40 17.53 -2.93
N VAL A 550 -38.75 16.50 -2.40
CA VAL A 550 -38.42 15.29 -3.16
C VAL A 550 -39.63 14.38 -3.28
N ASN A 551 -40.06 14.15 -4.52
CA ASN A 551 -41.14 13.24 -4.88
C ASN A 551 -40.56 12.03 -5.63
N LEU A 552 -40.64 10.83 -5.04
CA LEU A 552 -40.09 9.60 -5.61
C LEU A 552 -41.08 8.44 -5.44
N ASP A 553 -41.44 7.77 -6.53
CA ASP A 553 -42.25 6.53 -6.52
C ASP A 553 -41.37 5.37 -6.98
N VAL A 554 -41.25 4.33 -6.14
CA VAL A 554 -40.42 3.15 -6.40
C VAL A 554 -41.31 1.92 -6.49
N GLN A 555 -41.26 1.26 -7.64
CA GLN A 555 -42.01 0.05 -7.96
C GLN A 555 -41.08 -1.19 -8.01
N MET A 556 -41.65 -2.38 -8.19
CA MET A 556 -40.89 -3.65 -8.21
C MET A 556 -40.01 -3.78 -9.46
N ASP A 557 -40.35 -3.11 -10.55
CA ASP A 557 -39.59 -3.07 -11.80
C ASP A 557 -38.72 -1.82 -11.91
N SER A 558 -38.80 -0.89 -10.95
CA SER A 558 -37.99 0.33 -10.97
C SER A 558 -36.49 0.02 -10.90
N ARG A 559 -35.74 0.72 -11.75
CA ARG A 559 -34.28 0.65 -11.86
C ARG A 559 -33.71 2.07 -11.84
N ILE A 560 -33.47 2.57 -10.64
CA ILE A 560 -33.14 3.98 -10.39
C ILE A 560 -31.67 4.11 -9.99
N ALA A 561 -30.94 4.96 -10.70
CA ALA A 561 -29.60 5.39 -10.36
C ALA A 561 -29.61 6.81 -9.77
N PHE A 562 -29.06 6.99 -8.58
CA PHE A 562 -28.83 8.29 -7.96
C PHE A 562 -27.43 8.80 -8.30
N CYS A 563 -27.37 9.92 -9.01
CA CYS A 563 -26.16 10.59 -9.44
C CYS A 563 -26.05 11.98 -8.78
N GLY A 564 -24.82 12.50 -8.66
CA GLY A 564 -24.54 13.81 -8.07
C GLY A 564 -23.21 13.85 -7.33
N GLY A 565 -22.75 15.04 -6.96
CA GLY A 565 -21.49 15.23 -6.23
C GLY A 565 -21.47 14.56 -4.85
N ASN A 566 -20.29 14.43 -4.26
CA ASN A 566 -20.16 13.92 -2.90
C ASN A 566 -20.74 14.92 -1.90
N GLY A 567 -21.55 14.46 -0.94
CA GLY A 567 -22.15 15.31 0.09
C GLY A 567 -23.48 16.00 -0.29
N THR A 568 -24.04 15.73 -1.48
CA THR A 568 -25.36 16.27 -1.88
C THR A 568 -26.55 15.60 -1.18
N GLY A 569 -26.30 14.58 -0.34
CA GLY A 569 -27.34 13.89 0.43
C GLY A 569 -27.86 12.58 -0.17
N LYS A 570 -27.20 12.01 -1.19
CA LYS A 570 -27.57 10.71 -1.81
C LYS A 570 -27.75 9.59 -0.78
N THR A 571 -26.74 9.34 0.05
CA THR A 571 -26.80 8.36 1.15
C THR A 571 -27.87 8.73 2.18
N THR A 572 -28.08 10.02 2.45
CA THR A 572 -29.13 10.47 3.38
C THR A 572 -30.53 10.16 2.85
N LEU A 573 -30.77 10.31 1.53
CA LEU A 573 -32.02 9.90 0.89
C LEU A 573 -32.23 8.38 1.04
N LEU A 574 -31.18 7.58 0.84
CA LEU A 574 -31.26 6.13 1.08
C LEU A 574 -31.64 5.82 2.54
N LYS A 575 -31.08 6.55 3.50
CA LYS A 575 -31.44 6.41 4.93
C LYS A 575 -32.90 6.75 5.23
N LEU A 576 -33.48 7.75 4.56
CA LEU A 576 -34.92 8.03 4.62
C LEU A 576 -35.73 6.86 4.04
N VAL A 577 -35.31 6.32 2.90
CA VAL A 577 -35.92 5.13 2.27
C VAL A 577 -35.86 3.89 3.18
N MET A 578 -34.97 3.86 4.16
CA MET A 578 -34.84 2.77 5.14
C MET A 578 -35.50 3.05 6.51
N ASP A 579 -36.17 4.19 6.69
CA ASP A 579 -36.71 4.66 7.99
C ASP A 579 -35.64 4.81 9.09
N GLN A 580 -34.37 4.97 8.73
CA GLN A 580 -33.31 5.27 9.69
C GLN A 580 -33.30 6.76 10.09
N LEU A 581 -33.87 7.61 9.23
CA LEU A 581 -34.02 9.04 9.46
C LEU A 581 -35.49 9.41 9.22
N SER A 582 -35.99 10.37 10.00
CA SER A 582 -37.30 10.97 9.79
C SER A 582 -37.19 12.22 8.91
N PRO A 583 -38.05 12.41 7.92
CA PRO A 583 -38.07 13.63 7.12
C PRO A 583 -38.43 14.84 7.98
N THR A 584 -37.89 16.03 7.65
CA THR A 584 -38.24 17.29 8.32
C THR A 584 -39.61 17.78 7.88
N SER A 585 -39.94 17.58 6.61
CA SER A 585 -41.27 17.78 6.03
C SER A 585 -41.57 16.69 5.02
N GLY A 586 -42.86 16.46 4.73
CA GLY A 586 -43.31 15.42 3.82
C GLY A 586 -43.54 14.07 4.51
N TYR A 587 -43.88 13.05 3.74
CA TYR A 587 -44.14 11.70 4.25
C TYR A 587 -43.54 10.61 3.37
N VAL A 588 -43.14 9.52 4.04
CA VAL A 588 -42.64 8.29 3.42
C VAL A 588 -43.69 7.20 3.62
N ASN A 589 -44.27 6.69 2.54
CA ASN A 589 -45.24 5.60 2.57
C ASN A 589 -44.60 4.31 2.07
N LYS A 590 -44.69 3.24 2.86
CA LYS A 590 -44.10 1.92 2.55
C LYS A 590 -45.11 0.82 2.76
N ASN A 591 -45.04 -0.21 1.93
CA ASN A 591 -45.80 -1.42 2.18
C ASN A 591 -45.27 -2.15 3.42
N GLY A 592 -46.14 -2.53 4.36
CA GLY A 592 -45.73 -3.22 5.59
C GLY A 592 -45.07 -4.59 5.39
N ARG A 593 -45.18 -5.21 4.20
CA ARG A 593 -44.48 -6.47 3.85
C ARG A 593 -43.16 -6.24 3.10
N LEU A 594 -42.80 -5.00 2.82
CA LEU A 594 -41.60 -4.66 2.07
C LEU A 594 -40.35 -5.12 2.83
N ARG A 595 -39.45 -5.81 2.13
CA ARG A 595 -38.12 -6.19 2.63
C ARG A 595 -37.08 -5.48 1.78
N ILE A 596 -36.25 -4.65 2.42
CA ILE A 596 -35.22 -3.88 1.74
C ILE A 596 -33.86 -4.51 2.08
N GLY A 597 -33.09 -4.86 1.05
CA GLY A 597 -31.71 -5.28 1.19
C GLY A 597 -30.81 -4.08 0.97
N TYR A 598 -30.13 -3.59 2.02
CA TYR A 598 -29.24 -2.44 1.92
C TYR A 598 -27.78 -2.86 1.86
N PHE A 599 -27.04 -2.41 0.86
CA PHE A 599 -25.59 -2.50 0.76
C PHE A 599 -25.02 -1.09 0.99
N ALA A 600 -24.35 -0.85 2.11
CA ALA A 600 -23.68 0.42 2.40
C ALA A 600 -22.24 0.42 1.90
N GLN A 601 -21.71 1.63 1.68
CA GLN A 601 -20.31 1.86 1.30
C GLN A 601 -19.31 1.24 2.29
N HIS A 602 -19.57 1.34 3.60
CA HIS A 602 -18.71 0.83 4.68
C HIS A 602 -19.19 -0.50 5.28
N HIS A 603 -19.96 -1.30 4.54
CA HIS A 603 -20.46 -2.59 5.05
C HIS A 603 -19.35 -3.54 5.46
N VAL A 604 -18.16 -3.38 4.87
CA VAL A 604 -16.97 -4.16 5.21
C VAL A 604 -16.51 -3.92 6.64
N ASP A 605 -16.64 -2.69 7.14
CA ASP A 605 -16.16 -2.28 8.47
C ASP A 605 -17.11 -2.73 9.58
N ALA A 606 -18.40 -2.91 9.24
CA ALA A 606 -19.42 -3.41 10.17
C ALA A 606 -19.33 -4.94 10.39
N MET A 607 -18.60 -5.67 9.56
CA MET A 607 -18.44 -7.12 9.70
C MET A 607 -17.43 -7.47 10.80
N ASP A 608 -17.75 -8.45 11.63
CA ASP A 608 -16.81 -8.98 12.61
C ASP A 608 -15.66 -9.69 11.90
N LEU A 609 -14.49 -9.03 11.87
CA LEU A 609 -13.29 -9.49 11.19
C LEU A 609 -12.70 -10.77 11.81
N THR A 610 -13.06 -11.09 13.05
CA THR A 610 -12.53 -12.25 13.78
C THR A 610 -13.16 -13.57 13.38
N LEU A 611 -14.40 -13.53 12.88
CA LEU A 611 -15.19 -14.68 12.49
C LEU A 611 -14.89 -15.14 11.05
N SER A 612 -15.24 -16.38 10.72
CA SER A 612 -15.24 -16.85 9.34
C SER A 612 -16.50 -16.42 8.60
N ALA A 613 -16.46 -16.36 7.26
CA ALA A 613 -17.62 -15.97 6.45
C ALA A 613 -18.86 -16.84 6.72
N VAL A 614 -18.67 -18.16 6.85
CA VAL A 614 -19.75 -19.09 7.20
C VAL A 614 -20.28 -18.85 8.61
N SER A 615 -19.39 -18.68 9.60
CA SER A 615 -19.78 -18.42 10.98
C SER A 615 -20.53 -17.10 11.12
N TRP A 616 -20.08 -16.06 10.42
CA TRP A 616 -20.71 -14.75 10.44
C TRP A 616 -22.13 -14.80 9.83
N MET A 617 -22.31 -15.47 8.69
CA MET A 617 -23.64 -15.65 8.11
C MET A 617 -24.57 -16.49 8.99
N SER A 618 -24.04 -17.53 9.66
CA SER A 618 -24.79 -18.37 10.60
C SER A 618 -25.27 -17.58 11.82
N GLN A 619 -24.44 -16.66 12.33
CA GLN A 619 -24.83 -15.76 13.42
C GLN A 619 -25.83 -14.67 12.98
N ALA A 620 -25.62 -14.07 11.80
CA ALA A 620 -26.46 -13.00 11.29
C ALA A 620 -27.86 -13.50 10.88
N PHE A 621 -27.94 -14.71 10.31
CA PHE A 621 -29.17 -15.29 9.78
C PHE A 621 -29.32 -16.74 10.25
N PRO A 622 -29.64 -17.01 11.52
CA PRO A 622 -29.78 -18.36 12.01
C PRO A 622 -30.92 -19.09 11.30
N GLY A 623 -30.72 -20.37 10.97
CA GLY A 623 -31.80 -21.24 10.45
C GLY A 623 -31.42 -22.15 9.29
N LYS A 624 -30.22 -22.02 8.72
CA LYS A 624 -29.70 -22.93 7.68
C LYS A 624 -28.52 -23.75 8.21
N THR A 625 -28.19 -24.81 7.50
CA THR A 625 -27.00 -25.63 7.83
C THR A 625 -25.72 -24.99 7.29
N ASP A 626 -24.58 -25.27 7.91
CA ASP A 626 -23.26 -24.83 7.43
C ASP A 626 -22.98 -25.22 5.97
N GLU A 627 -23.49 -26.36 5.53
CA GLU A 627 -23.37 -26.82 4.14
C GLU A 627 -24.17 -25.95 3.17
N GLU A 628 -25.38 -25.53 3.55
CA GLU A 628 -26.20 -24.62 2.77
C GLU A 628 -25.57 -23.23 2.68
N TYR A 629 -25.01 -22.71 3.77
CA TYR A 629 -24.25 -21.46 3.76
C TYR A 629 -23.03 -21.54 2.84
N ARG A 630 -22.27 -22.65 2.86
CA ARG A 630 -21.15 -22.85 1.93
C ARG A 630 -21.60 -22.92 0.48
N ARG A 631 -22.70 -23.60 0.19
CA ARG A 631 -23.26 -23.69 -1.16
C ARG A 631 -23.72 -22.31 -1.65
N HIS A 632 -24.35 -21.55 -0.76
CA HIS A 632 -24.79 -20.18 -1.02
C HIS A 632 -23.59 -19.27 -1.30
N LEU A 633 -22.56 -19.26 -0.44
CA LEU A 633 -21.31 -18.53 -0.69
C LEU A 633 -20.62 -18.96 -2.00
N GLY A 634 -20.69 -20.25 -2.33
CA GLY A 634 -20.20 -20.80 -3.59
C GLY A 634 -20.84 -20.14 -4.81
N SER A 635 -22.14 -19.84 -4.75
CA SER A 635 -22.86 -19.08 -5.79
C SER A 635 -22.53 -17.59 -5.84
N PHE A 636 -21.68 -17.08 -4.94
CA PHE A 636 -21.08 -15.74 -5.03
C PHE A 636 -19.57 -15.81 -5.32
N GLY A 637 -19.07 -16.98 -5.76
CA GLY A 637 -17.67 -17.18 -6.11
C GLY A 637 -16.74 -17.44 -4.91
N ILE A 638 -17.28 -17.58 -3.70
CA ILE A 638 -16.50 -17.93 -2.50
C ILE A 638 -16.53 -19.45 -2.35
N THR A 639 -15.45 -20.10 -2.79
CA THR A 639 -15.36 -21.56 -2.87
C THR A 639 -14.28 -22.14 -1.96
N GLY A 640 -14.47 -23.39 -1.52
CA GLY A 640 -13.45 -24.14 -0.80
C GLY A 640 -13.09 -23.55 0.57
N SER A 641 -11.80 -23.42 0.85
CA SER A 641 -11.26 -22.94 2.12
C SER A 641 -11.54 -21.47 2.40
N LEU A 642 -11.80 -20.65 1.37
CA LEU A 642 -12.06 -19.21 1.52
C LEU A 642 -13.27 -18.93 2.44
N GLY A 643 -14.31 -19.76 2.40
CA GLY A 643 -15.47 -19.60 3.28
C GLY A 643 -15.20 -19.87 4.76
N LEU A 644 -14.13 -20.63 5.06
CA LEU A 644 -13.72 -20.99 6.43
C LEU A 644 -12.63 -20.06 6.98
N GLN A 645 -11.97 -19.28 6.11
CA GLN A 645 -10.99 -18.29 6.54
C GLN A 645 -11.67 -17.16 7.31
N LYS A 646 -10.91 -16.57 8.23
CA LYS A 646 -11.34 -15.38 8.97
C LYS A 646 -11.54 -14.22 8.00
N MET A 647 -12.58 -13.42 8.24
CA MET A 647 -12.91 -12.26 7.43
C MET A 647 -11.72 -11.29 7.30
N GLN A 648 -10.89 -11.14 8.33
CA GLN A 648 -9.66 -10.32 8.28
C GLN A 648 -8.72 -10.65 7.11
N LEU A 649 -8.62 -11.92 6.71
CA LEU A 649 -7.71 -12.38 5.64
C LEU A 649 -8.30 -12.24 4.23
N LEU A 650 -9.62 -12.01 4.13
CA LEU A 650 -10.29 -11.86 2.85
C LEU A 650 -10.00 -10.48 2.25
N SER A 651 -9.87 -10.42 0.92
CA SER A 651 -9.75 -9.15 0.21
C SER A 651 -11.05 -8.34 0.29
N GLY A 652 -10.99 -7.01 0.13
CA GLY A 652 -12.18 -6.16 0.14
C GLY A 652 -13.28 -6.66 -0.81
N GLY A 653 -12.92 -7.10 -2.02
CA GLY A 653 -13.87 -7.67 -2.97
C GLY A 653 -14.47 -9.01 -2.56
N GLN A 654 -13.69 -9.86 -1.88
CA GLN A 654 -14.22 -11.10 -1.29
C GLN A 654 -15.19 -10.79 -0.15
N LYS A 655 -14.87 -9.82 0.70
CA LYS A 655 -15.77 -9.33 1.76
C LYS A 655 -17.07 -8.76 1.17
N SER A 656 -16.99 -7.96 0.11
CA SER A 656 -18.18 -7.47 -0.60
C SER A 656 -19.04 -8.61 -1.14
N ARG A 657 -18.43 -9.67 -1.70
CA ARG A 657 -19.16 -10.88 -2.15
C ARG A 657 -19.87 -11.60 -1.01
N VAL A 658 -19.25 -11.69 0.19
CA VAL A 658 -19.92 -12.22 1.39
C VAL A 658 -21.13 -11.34 1.76
N ALA A 659 -20.98 -10.02 1.72
CA ALA A 659 -22.06 -9.09 2.00
C ALA A 659 -23.22 -9.22 0.99
N PHE A 660 -22.94 -9.33 -0.31
CA PHE A 660 -23.96 -9.63 -1.31
C PHE A 660 -24.66 -10.96 -1.05
N ALA A 661 -23.91 -12.00 -0.69
CA ALA A 661 -24.48 -13.28 -0.31
C ALA A 661 -25.41 -13.15 0.91
N ALA A 662 -25.01 -12.41 1.93
CA ALA A 662 -25.84 -12.15 3.10
C ALA A 662 -27.13 -11.41 2.75
N LEU A 663 -27.08 -10.39 1.89
CA LEU A 663 -28.26 -9.66 1.45
C LEU A 663 -29.28 -10.54 0.73
N CYS A 664 -28.81 -11.52 -0.03
CA CYS A 664 -29.68 -12.45 -0.76
C CYS A 664 -30.43 -13.41 0.16
N LEU A 665 -29.89 -13.71 1.35
CA LEU A 665 -30.54 -14.62 2.29
C LEU A 665 -31.92 -14.11 2.75
N ASN A 666 -32.10 -12.79 2.81
CA ASN A 666 -33.35 -12.15 3.24
C ASN A 666 -34.43 -12.07 2.16
N GLN A 667 -34.16 -12.54 0.93
CA GLN A 667 -35.06 -12.40 -0.22
C GLN A 667 -35.66 -10.98 -0.30
N PRO A 668 -34.81 -9.95 -0.47
CA PRO A 668 -35.26 -8.57 -0.49
C PRO A 668 -36.14 -8.32 -1.73
N HIS A 669 -37.15 -7.47 -1.57
CA HIS A 669 -38.01 -7.02 -2.67
C HIS A 669 -37.40 -5.80 -3.38
N ILE A 670 -36.72 -4.93 -2.62
CA ILE A 670 -35.94 -3.81 -3.14
C ILE A 670 -34.49 -3.95 -2.68
N LEU A 671 -33.55 -3.82 -3.62
CA LEU A 671 -32.13 -3.71 -3.34
C LEU A 671 -31.73 -2.24 -3.36
N VAL A 672 -31.15 -1.77 -2.26
CA VAL A 672 -30.56 -0.44 -2.14
C VAL A 672 -29.05 -0.61 -2.10
N LEU A 673 -28.35 -0.13 -3.11
CA LEU A 673 -26.92 -0.34 -3.31
C LEU A 673 -26.19 1.00 -3.30
N ASP A 674 -25.43 1.27 -2.24
CA ASP A 674 -24.62 2.50 -2.10
C ASP A 674 -23.18 2.22 -2.53
N GLU A 675 -22.82 2.68 -3.73
CA GLU A 675 -21.53 2.48 -4.41
C GLU A 675 -21.08 1.00 -4.46
N PRO A 676 -21.87 0.10 -5.08
CA PRO A 676 -21.58 -1.33 -5.11
C PRO A 676 -20.33 -1.69 -5.90
N SER A 677 -19.81 -0.77 -6.72
CA SER A 677 -18.57 -0.95 -7.48
C SER A 677 -17.33 -0.96 -6.59
N ASN A 678 -17.42 -0.36 -5.40
CA ASN A 678 -16.29 -0.29 -4.48
C ASN A 678 -15.78 -1.69 -4.12
N HIS A 679 -14.47 -1.88 -4.30
CA HIS A 679 -13.74 -3.12 -4.03
C HIS A 679 -14.12 -4.35 -4.89
N LEU A 680 -15.06 -4.25 -5.84
CA LEU A 680 -15.30 -5.34 -6.79
C LEU A 680 -14.30 -5.27 -7.96
N ASP A 681 -13.87 -6.44 -8.43
CA ASP A 681 -13.07 -6.56 -9.64
C ASP A 681 -13.96 -6.46 -10.89
N THR A 682 -13.35 -6.26 -12.05
CA THR A 682 -14.07 -6.13 -13.33
C THR A 682 -14.99 -7.32 -13.62
N GLN A 683 -14.57 -8.53 -13.25
CA GLN A 683 -15.38 -9.75 -13.40
C GLN A 683 -16.55 -9.79 -12.40
N GLY A 684 -16.33 -9.40 -11.13
CA GLY A 684 -17.38 -9.30 -10.13
C GLY A 684 -18.41 -8.23 -10.48
N LEU A 685 -17.98 -7.13 -11.08
CA LEU A 685 -18.87 -6.07 -11.59
C LEU A 685 -19.75 -6.55 -12.74
N ASP A 686 -19.16 -7.24 -13.72
CA ASP A 686 -19.93 -7.84 -14.82
C ASP A 686 -20.95 -8.86 -14.28
N ALA A 687 -20.53 -9.72 -13.34
CA ALA A 687 -21.40 -10.68 -12.68
C ALA A 687 -22.54 -10.02 -11.88
N LEU A 688 -22.27 -8.89 -11.22
CA LEU A 688 -23.27 -8.11 -10.50
C LEU A 688 -24.26 -7.46 -11.46
N ALA A 689 -23.79 -6.86 -12.54
CA ALA A 689 -24.64 -6.25 -13.56
C ALA A 689 -25.60 -7.29 -14.17
N ASP A 690 -25.10 -8.46 -14.55
CA ASP A 690 -25.92 -9.55 -15.08
C ASP A 690 -26.94 -10.07 -14.07
N ALA A 691 -26.54 -10.16 -12.80
CA ALA A 691 -27.43 -10.62 -11.74
C ALA A 691 -28.53 -9.58 -11.42
N LEU A 692 -28.20 -8.29 -11.38
CA LEU A 692 -29.18 -7.21 -11.17
C LEU A 692 -30.14 -7.06 -12.35
N LYS A 693 -29.68 -7.31 -13.57
CA LYS A 693 -30.53 -7.34 -14.76
C LYS A 693 -31.57 -8.46 -14.71
N ASN A 694 -31.19 -9.63 -14.19
CA ASN A 694 -32.08 -10.78 -14.06
C ASN A 694 -32.97 -10.76 -12.79
N PHE A 695 -32.67 -9.88 -11.83
CA PHE A 695 -33.43 -9.77 -10.59
C PHE A 695 -34.84 -9.22 -10.85
N LYS A 696 -35.88 -9.80 -10.23
CA LYS A 696 -37.29 -9.43 -10.42
C LYS A 696 -37.86 -8.46 -9.36
N GLY A 697 -36.99 -7.85 -8.55
CA GLY A 697 -37.35 -6.81 -7.58
C GLY A 697 -36.81 -5.43 -7.96
N GLY A 698 -37.14 -4.40 -7.19
CA GLY A 698 -36.72 -3.02 -7.45
C GLY A 698 -35.24 -2.81 -7.13
N VAL A 699 -34.53 -1.99 -7.91
CA VAL A 699 -33.12 -1.67 -7.66
C VAL A 699 -32.96 -0.15 -7.57
N LEU A 700 -32.46 0.30 -6.42
CA LEU A 700 -32.03 1.66 -6.15
C LEU A 700 -30.51 1.63 -5.99
N MET A 701 -29.77 2.32 -6.86
CA MET A 701 -28.32 2.30 -6.85
C MET A 701 -27.76 3.72 -6.77
N VAL A 702 -26.81 3.97 -5.88
CA VAL A 702 -25.91 5.11 -5.95
C VAL A 702 -24.63 4.58 -6.56
N SER A 703 -24.19 5.14 -7.68
CA SER A 703 -22.95 4.74 -8.33
C SER A 703 -22.39 5.91 -9.12
N HIS A 704 -21.06 5.96 -9.23
CA HIS A 704 -20.36 6.80 -10.19
C HIS A 704 -19.93 6.06 -11.47
N ASP A 705 -20.08 4.72 -11.51
CA ASP A 705 -19.69 3.90 -12.64
C ASP A 705 -20.73 3.97 -13.77
N VAL A 706 -20.35 4.66 -14.84
CA VAL A 706 -21.16 4.85 -16.05
C VAL A 706 -21.58 3.50 -16.66
N SER A 707 -20.70 2.51 -16.65
CA SER A 707 -20.93 1.23 -17.33
C SER A 707 -21.98 0.37 -16.64
N ILE A 708 -22.03 0.41 -15.30
CA ILE A 708 -23.02 -0.34 -14.51
C ILE A 708 -24.38 0.33 -14.60
N ILE A 709 -24.42 1.66 -14.51
CA ILE A 709 -25.64 2.44 -14.61
C ILE A 709 -26.30 2.20 -15.98
N ASP A 710 -25.53 2.29 -17.06
CA ASP A 710 -26.01 2.07 -18.44
C ASP A 710 -26.60 0.66 -18.65
N ARG A 711 -26.02 -0.36 -17.99
CA ARG A 711 -26.46 -1.75 -18.14
C ARG A 711 -27.67 -2.13 -17.29
N VAL A 712 -27.85 -1.50 -16.13
CA VAL A 712 -28.81 -1.93 -15.09
C VAL A 712 -29.95 -0.93 -14.93
N CYS A 713 -29.68 0.37 -15.04
CA CYS A 713 -30.60 1.44 -14.65
C CYS A 713 -31.27 2.08 -15.86
N ASN A 714 -32.57 2.34 -15.73
CA ASN A 714 -33.38 2.99 -16.77
C ASN A 714 -33.71 4.44 -16.41
N GLU A 715 -33.65 4.79 -15.12
CA GLU A 715 -33.94 6.12 -14.63
C GLU A 715 -32.75 6.69 -13.86
N ILE A 716 -32.41 7.94 -14.16
CA ILE A 716 -31.33 8.66 -13.49
C ILE A 716 -31.94 9.81 -12.70
N TRP A 717 -31.63 9.86 -11.42
CA TRP A 717 -32.03 10.89 -10.50
C TRP A 717 -30.81 11.67 -10.05
N VAL A 718 -30.81 12.97 -10.28
CA VAL A 718 -29.67 13.85 -10.04
C VAL A 718 -29.94 14.70 -8.81
N ALA A 719 -28.99 14.69 -7.88
CA ALA A 719 -28.99 15.52 -6.67
C ALA A 719 -28.07 16.73 -6.88
N GLU A 720 -28.65 17.89 -7.17
CA GLU A 720 -27.95 19.16 -7.42
C GLU A 720 -28.72 20.32 -6.76
N ASN A 721 -28.02 21.36 -6.29
CA ASN A 721 -28.63 22.61 -5.79
C ASN A 721 -29.77 22.43 -4.76
N ASN A 722 -29.62 21.46 -3.85
CA ASN A 722 -30.61 21.11 -2.83
C ASN A 722 -31.96 20.61 -3.38
N THR A 723 -31.99 20.08 -4.60
CA THR A 723 -33.14 19.38 -5.17
C THR A 723 -32.70 18.03 -5.74
N ILE A 724 -33.63 17.08 -5.76
CA ILE A 724 -33.41 15.76 -6.37
C ILE A 724 -34.48 15.61 -7.45
N PHE A 725 -34.04 15.58 -8.71
CA PHE A 725 -34.94 15.54 -9.86
C PHE A 725 -34.57 14.43 -10.82
N LYS A 726 -35.55 13.95 -11.59
CA LYS A 726 -35.36 12.97 -12.64
C LYS A 726 -34.70 13.64 -13.85
N PHE A 727 -33.54 13.14 -14.26
CA PHE A 727 -32.81 13.68 -15.41
C PHE A 727 -33.42 13.16 -16.73
N PRO A 728 -33.74 14.03 -17.69
CA PRO A 728 -34.35 13.63 -18.97
C PRO A 728 -33.28 13.21 -19.99
N GLY A 729 -32.52 12.15 -19.71
CA GLY A 729 -31.53 11.60 -20.64
C GLY A 729 -30.70 10.45 -20.08
N ASP A 730 -29.83 9.89 -20.91
CA ASP A 730 -28.94 8.78 -20.56
C ASP A 730 -27.72 9.25 -19.76
N ILE A 731 -26.98 8.30 -19.18
CA ILE A 731 -25.80 8.58 -18.35
C ILE A 731 -24.70 9.32 -19.13
N TYR A 732 -24.58 9.09 -20.44
CA TYR A 732 -23.64 9.81 -21.31
C TYR A 732 -24.02 11.29 -21.47
N ALA A 733 -25.32 11.59 -21.56
CA ALA A 733 -25.81 12.97 -21.61
C ALA A 733 -25.57 13.67 -20.27
N TYR A 734 -25.78 12.96 -19.15
CA TYR A 734 -25.45 13.48 -17.83
C TYR A 734 -23.95 13.74 -17.66
N LYS A 735 -23.07 12.82 -18.08
CA LYS A 735 -21.61 13.03 -18.06
C LYS A 735 -21.21 14.27 -18.85
N LYS A 736 -21.79 14.48 -20.03
CA LYS A 736 -21.53 15.68 -20.84
C LYS A 736 -21.99 16.94 -20.13
N HIS A 737 -23.18 16.93 -19.52
CA HIS A 737 -23.69 18.04 -18.72
C HIS A 737 -22.77 18.39 -17.55
N ILE A 738 -22.25 17.37 -16.83
CA ILE A 738 -21.27 17.59 -15.75
C ILE A 738 -20.00 18.21 -16.30
N LEU A 739 -19.45 17.70 -17.40
CA LEU A 739 -18.22 18.22 -18.01
C LEU A 739 -18.38 19.68 -18.43
N GLU A 740 -19.50 20.03 -19.06
CA GLU A 740 -19.82 21.41 -19.42
C GLU A 740 -19.96 22.29 -18.18
N SER A 741 -20.61 21.81 -17.11
CA SER A 741 -20.72 22.54 -15.85
C SER A 741 -19.37 22.76 -15.15
N ALA A 742 -18.47 21.77 -15.21
CA ALA A 742 -17.12 21.86 -14.64
C ALA A 742 -16.22 22.81 -15.45
N ASP A 743 -16.37 22.83 -16.77
CA ASP A 743 -15.69 23.77 -17.65
C ASP A 743 -16.20 25.22 -17.44
N ILE A 744 -17.51 25.41 -17.24
CA ILE A 744 -18.13 26.71 -16.94
C ILE A 744 -17.77 27.20 -15.53
N ALA A 745 -17.64 26.31 -14.55
CA ALA A 745 -17.16 26.62 -13.19
C ALA A 745 -15.65 26.92 -13.12
N GLY A 746 -14.97 27.03 -14.27
CA GLY A 746 -13.63 27.62 -14.38
C GLY A 746 -12.47 26.69 -14.05
N VAL A 747 -12.68 25.36 -13.99
CA VAL A 747 -11.63 24.41 -13.59
C VAL A 747 -10.51 24.26 -14.64
N VAL A 748 -10.72 24.70 -15.89
CA VAL A 748 -9.76 24.49 -16.99
C VAL A 748 -9.33 25.79 -17.72
N LYS A 749 -9.97 26.94 -17.47
CA LYS A 749 -9.74 28.18 -18.25
C LYS A 749 -9.18 29.39 -17.47
N GLN A 750 -8.87 29.25 -16.17
CA GLN A 750 -8.25 30.33 -15.37
C GLN A 750 -6.80 30.05 -14.94
N HIS A 751 -6.12 29.09 -15.56
CA HIS A 751 -4.67 28.90 -15.43
C HIS A 751 -3.96 29.26 -16.73
#